data_AF-A0A8B7YBV0-F1
#
_entry.id   AF-A0A8B7YBV0-F1
#
_cell.length_a   1.000
_cell.length_b   1.000
_cell.length_c   1.000
_cell.angle_alpha   90.00
_cell.angle_beta   90.00
_cell.angle_gamma   90.00
#
_symmetry.space_group_name_H-M   'P 1'
#
loop_
_entity.id
_entity.type
_entity.pdbx_description
1 polymer ?
#
loop_
_entity_poly.entity_id
_entity_poly.type
_entity_poly.pdbx_seq_one_letter_code
_entity_poly.pdbx_strand_id
1 'polypeptide(L)'
;MSADEAKEVPVDVHKQEDTMGQATSSQGNEELGSARELTLMGGQPEYGLLQNHSDDSLSGQLDNMNSINAVSGDPSRSLGPVPEEDPDFEQRVPIPEEENAQPMKLFQLMFDKPEKYSFSFRKLWAFTGPGFLMSIAYLDPGNIESDLQSGFHANFQLLWILMLATLMGLLLQRLSARLGVVTGMHLAEVCYREYPKVPRIVLWLMVEIAIIGSDMQEVIGTAIAFHLLSNGKIPLYGGVLITITDTFVFLFLDKYGLRKLEAFFGLLITIMAITFGYEYITVAPDQTKVLAGLFIPRCQGCDKQAGLQAVGIIGAIIMPHNIYLHSALVKSRDVRREKKEAIKEANMYFFIEACIALLVAFIINLFVVSVFAEGLYKHTNAEIYNMCEAQDIAFNYTKYFPDNTNLVEKMDIFKGGLYLGCEFGAVALYIWAIGILASGQSSTMTGTYAGQFVMEGFLNLKWPRWKRIMLTRSIAILPTITIAIFKGVDDLTGMNDLLNVVMSLQLPFALIPILTFTSADTLMSDFKNGIISKIFCVLLAVAIIGINMFFVVTYVPSLPQHWAMYVLVAVILCAYLVFICYLVWYCLITLGVTFLKNIPIPCCSLTAQTYNLDGLAEEEDVGGTQESPTTEEPNSSKDNAHP
;
A
#
# COMPACT_ATOMS: atom_id res chain seq x y z
N MET A 1 -21.17 13.52 64.89
CA MET A 1 -20.68 14.47 65.90
C MET A 1 -20.16 15.69 65.16
N SER A 2 -20.85 16.82 65.36
CA SER A 2 -20.56 18.27 65.11
C SER A 2 -19.52 18.68 64.05
N ALA A 3 -19.83 19.53 63.06
CA ALA A 3 -20.02 21.01 63.12
C ALA A 3 -18.72 21.72 63.57
N ASP A 4 -18.22 22.84 63.01
CA ASP A 4 -18.80 23.92 62.21
C ASP A 4 -17.64 24.87 61.75
N GLU A 5 -18.00 25.95 61.05
CA GLU A 5 -17.31 27.25 60.85
C GLU A 5 -16.61 27.61 59.52
N ALA A 6 -17.31 28.52 58.83
CA ALA A 6 -16.87 29.41 57.77
C ALA A 6 -16.11 30.64 58.30
N LYS A 7 -15.37 31.32 57.41
CA LYS A 7 -15.06 32.76 57.56
C LYS A 7 -14.83 33.44 56.20
N GLU A 8 -15.60 34.52 56.00
CA GLU A 8 -15.58 35.46 54.88
C GLU A 8 -14.47 36.53 55.01
N VAL A 9 -13.94 36.93 53.83
CA VAL A 9 -13.55 38.25 53.25
C VAL A 9 -13.28 39.46 54.19
N PRO A 10 -12.37 40.37 53.80
CA PRO A 10 -12.86 41.58 53.13
C PRO A 10 -12.03 42.06 51.92
N VAL A 11 -12.76 42.83 51.10
CA VAL A 11 -12.40 43.59 49.91
C VAL A 11 -11.54 44.80 50.27
N ASP A 12 -10.65 45.23 49.37
CA ASP A 12 -10.39 46.66 49.20
C ASP A 12 -10.11 47.05 47.74
N VAL A 13 -10.72 48.17 47.35
CA VAL A 13 -10.83 48.74 46.01
C VAL A 13 -10.20 50.12 46.05
N HIS A 14 -9.33 50.48 45.10
CA HIS A 14 -9.36 51.84 44.55
C HIS A 14 -8.63 52.02 43.20
N LYS A 15 -9.42 52.56 42.24
CA LYS A 15 -9.16 53.61 41.23
C LYS A 15 -7.94 53.47 40.29
N GLN A 16 -8.08 53.25 38.98
CA GLN A 16 -8.73 54.06 37.92
C GLN A 16 -7.98 55.36 37.62
N GLU A 17 -7.23 55.38 36.51
CA GLU A 17 -7.06 56.58 35.67
C GLU A 17 -6.67 56.20 34.23
N ASP A 18 -7.43 56.77 33.29
CA ASP A 18 -7.30 56.73 31.84
C ASP A 18 -6.08 57.51 31.35
N THR A 19 -5.43 57.08 30.25
CA THR A 19 -5.04 58.04 29.19
C THR A 19 -4.85 57.37 27.82
N MET A 20 -5.60 57.91 26.85
CA MET A 20 -5.42 57.81 25.39
C MET A 20 -4.09 58.43 24.93
N GLY A 21 -3.51 57.91 23.84
CA GLY A 21 -2.98 58.76 22.76
C GLY A 21 -1.51 58.60 22.33
N GLN A 22 -1.35 58.41 21.00
CA GLN A 22 -0.24 58.82 20.11
C GLN A 22 1.09 58.02 20.22
N ALA A 23 1.52 57.25 19.21
CA ALA A 23 1.97 57.62 17.85
C ALA A 23 3.05 58.72 17.84
N THR A 24 4.33 58.35 17.65
CA THR A 24 5.23 58.78 16.55
C THR A 24 6.72 58.45 16.82
N SER A 25 7.35 57.85 15.80
CA SER A 25 8.70 58.06 15.23
C SER A 25 9.92 58.52 16.08
N SER A 26 11.02 57.78 15.90
CA SER A 26 12.44 58.22 15.87
C SER A 26 13.23 56.97 15.45
N GLN A 27 13.79 56.74 14.26
CA GLN A 27 14.73 57.47 13.37
C GLN A 27 16.06 57.90 14.03
N GLY A 28 17.17 57.47 13.40
CA GLY A 28 18.58 57.79 13.65
C GLY A 28 19.46 56.53 13.67
N ASN A 29 20.04 56.07 12.54
CA ASN A 29 21.38 56.40 11.97
C ASN A 29 22.53 55.92 12.87
N GLU A 30 23.65 55.33 12.46
CA GLU A 30 24.42 55.04 11.22
C GLU A 30 25.37 53.87 11.64
N GLU A 31 25.86 52.96 10.79
CA GLU A 31 27.03 53.17 9.93
C GLU A 31 27.13 52.13 8.81
N LEU A 32 27.70 52.62 7.71
CA LEU A 32 27.90 52.03 6.40
C LEU A 32 29.42 51.95 6.15
N GLY A 33 29.89 50.85 5.56
CA GLY A 33 31.23 50.75 4.96
C GLY A 33 31.62 49.28 4.79
N SER A 34 32.05 48.77 3.63
CA SER A 34 32.60 49.41 2.45
C SER A 34 32.50 48.43 1.27
N ALA A 35 32.05 48.92 0.12
CA ALA A 35 32.21 48.29 -1.18
C ALA A 35 32.90 49.29 -2.11
N ARG A 36 33.98 48.88 -2.78
CA ARG A 36 34.52 49.45 -4.02
C ARG A 36 35.52 48.47 -4.63
N GLU A 37 35.18 47.89 -5.77
CA GLU A 37 35.65 48.24 -7.12
C GLU A 37 37.00 47.60 -7.50
N LEU A 38 36.94 46.66 -8.45
CA LEU A 38 37.93 46.56 -9.52
C LEU A 38 37.31 45.91 -10.76
N THR A 39 37.72 46.45 -11.89
CA THR A 39 36.95 46.55 -13.13
C THR A 39 37.78 45.94 -14.28
N LEU A 40 37.09 45.29 -15.22
CA LEU A 40 37.43 45.03 -16.64
C LEU A 40 38.60 44.09 -17.03
N MET A 41 38.26 43.04 -17.77
CA MET A 41 38.69 42.67 -19.15
C MET A 41 37.97 41.33 -19.46
N GLY A 42 37.17 41.08 -20.50
CA GLY A 42 37.17 41.55 -21.89
C GLY A 42 37.67 40.42 -22.80
N GLY A 43 36.77 39.67 -23.47
CA GLY A 43 37.13 38.83 -24.63
C GLY A 43 36.46 37.44 -24.76
N GLN A 44 35.40 37.35 -25.57
CA GLN A 44 35.13 36.25 -26.53
C GLN A 44 35.31 36.85 -27.95
N PRO A 45 35.30 36.11 -29.09
CA PRO A 45 35.06 34.67 -29.34
C PRO A 45 36.11 34.03 -30.30
N GLU A 46 36.05 32.72 -30.61
CA GLU A 46 36.07 32.20 -32.00
C GLU A 46 36.05 30.66 -32.14
N TYR A 47 35.53 30.24 -33.31
CA TYR A 47 35.36 28.92 -33.90
C TYR A 47 36.62 28.41 -34.63
N GLY A 48 36.70 27.09 -34.89
CA GLY A 48 37.45 26.48 -36.00
C GLY A 48 38.38 25.33 -35.57
N LEU A 49 38.12 24.06 -35.91
CA LEU A 49 38.36 23.32 -37.17
C LEU A 49 39.81 22.84 -37.40
N LEU A 50 39.90 21.53 -37.73
CA LEU A 50 40.92 20.79 -38.51
C LEU A 50 42.15 20.23 -37.75
N GLN A 51 42.21 18.89 -37.60
CA GLN A 51 42.92 17.89 -38.45
C GLN A 51 44.41 17.77 -38.06
N ASN A 52 44.90 16.64 -37.54
CA ASN A 52 45.22 15.33 -38.16
C ASN A 52 46.74 15.12 -38.05
N HIS A 53 47.14 13.97 -37.51
CA HIS A 53 48.19 13.05 -38.01
C HIS A 53 48.31 11.93 -36.94
N SER A 54 47.80 10.70 -37.18
CA SER A 54 48.41 9.60 -37.96
C SER A 54 49.66 9.04 -37.27
N ASP A 55 49.99 7.76 -37.15
CA ASP A 55 49.47 6.42 -37.47
C ASP A 55 50.16 5.54 -36.38
N ASP A 56 49.94 4.24 -36.12
CA ASP A 56 49.88 3.12 -37.04
C ASP A 56 49.69 1.85 -36.20
N SER A 57 48.75 0.97 -36.57
CA SER A 57 48.94 -0.49 -36.62
C SER A 57 47.63 -1.16 -37.07
N LEU A 58 47.54 -1.37 -38.38
CA LEU A 58 46.50 -2.09 -39.10
C LEU A 58 46.85 -3.61 -39.15
N SER A 59 45.85 -4.48 -39.04
CA SER A 59 45.52 -5.53 -40.05
C SER A 59 44.81 -6.76 -39.46
N GLY A 60 43.66 -7.14 -40.07
CA GLY A 60 42.90 -8.35 -39.74
C GLY A 60 41.45 -8.39 -40.24
N GLN A 61 41.26 -8.11 -41.54
CA GLN A 61 40.09 -8.23 -42.45
C GLN A 61 38.72 -8.74 -41.96
N LEU A 62 37.71 -7.89 -42.22
CA LEU A 62 36.34 -8.22 -42.64
C LEU A 62 36.32 -8.46 -44.16
N ASP A 63 35.53 -9.41 -44.64
CA ASP A 63 35.05 -9.45 -46.03
C ASP A 63 33.55 -9.78 -46.10
N ASN A 64 32.92 -9.13 -47.08
CA ASN A 64 31.65 -9.36 -47.75
C ASN A 64 30.34 -8.65 -47.29
N MET A 65 30.16 -7.54 -48.02
CA MET A 65 29.07 -6.60 -48.24
C MET A 65 27.74 -7.16 -48.79
N ASN A 66 26.70 -6.34 -48.55
CA ASN A 66 25.42 -6.25 -49.26
C ASN A 66 25.56 -5.74 -50.72
N SER A 67 24.63 -6.13 -51.60
CA SER A 67 24.27 -5.51 -52.89
C SER A 67 22.72 -5.45 -53.00
N ILE A 68 22.06 -4.28 -53.07
CA ILE A 68 21.68 -3.37 -54.19
C ILE A 68 20.57 -3.89 -55.15
N ASN A 69 19.56 -3.03 -55.35
CA ASN A 69 18.23 -3.11 -56.01
C ASN A 69 18.15 -3.41 -57.53
N ALA A 70 17.00 -3.94 -58.01
CA ALA A 70 16.22 -3.43 -59.19
C ALA A 70 14.96 -4.27 -59.63
N VAL A 71 13.80 -3.58 -59.76
CA VAL A 71 12.79 -3.58 -60.88
C VAL A 71 11.67 -4.65 -61.07
N SER A 72 10.41 -4.15 -61.00
CA SER A 72 9.08 -4.42 -61.65
C SER A 72 8.59 -5.78 -62.23
N GLY A 73 7.29 -6.09 -61.99
CA GLY A 73 6.31 -6.50 -63.03
C GLY A 73 5.50 -7.82 -62.85
N ASP A 74 4.31 -7.72 -62.24
CA ASP A 74 2.97 -8.39 -62.45
C ASP A 74 2.78 -9.86 -62.98
N PRO A 75 1.56 -10.46 -63.04
CA PRO A 75 1.14 -11.58 -62.18
C PRO A 75 0.72 -12.86 -62.97
N SER A 76 0.77 -14.07 -62.38
CA SER A 76 -0.14 -15.20 -62.72
C SER A 76 0.25 -16.54 -62.08
N ARG A 77 -0.79 -17.37 -61.85
CA ARG A 77 -0.85 -18.85 -61.67
C ARG A 77 -0.89 -19.45 -60.25
N SER A 78 -2.13 -19.54 -59.76
CA SER A 78 -2.95 -20.76 -59.51
C SER A 78 -2.33 -22.05 -58.91
N LEU A 79 -3.09 -22.55 -57.91
CA LEU A 79 -3.11 -23.83 -57.19
C LEU A 79 -2.62 -25.11 -57.90
N GLY A 80 -2.05 -26.02 -57.10
CA GLY A 80 -1.95 -27.47 -57.33
C GLY A 80 -1.62 -28.24 -56.03
N PRO A 81 -1.96 -29.55 -55.91
CA PRO A 81 -2.53 -30.14 -54.70
C PRO A 81 -1.57 -30.97 -53.81
N VAL A 82 -2.08 -31.31 -52.62
CA VAL A 82 -1.51 -32.23 -51.61
C VAL A 82 -1.43 -33.67 -52.15
N PRO A 83 -0.39 -34.45 -51.78
CA PRO A 83 -0.50 -35.90 -51.65
C PRO A 83 -0.09 -36.47 -50.28
N GLU A 84 -0.63 -37.66 -50.04
CA GLU A 84 -0.74 -38.51 -48.84
C GLU A 84 0.55 -39.15 -48.30
N GLU A 85 0.40 -39.75 -47.12
CA GLU A 85 1.35 -40.47 -46.25
C GLU A 85 2.12 -41.64 -46.92
N ASP A 86 3.34 -41.88 -46.43
CA ASP A 86 4.06 -43.16 -46.57
C ASP A 86 4.64 -43.56 -45.19
N PRO A 87 4.44 -44.81 -44.71
CA PRO A 87 4.81 -45.27 -43.37
C PRO A 87 6.16 -46.01 -43.39
N ASP A 88 7.02 -45.71 -42.41
CA ASP A 88 8.06 -46.59 -41.82
C ASP A 88 9.27 -45.75 -41.37
N PHE A 89 9.26 -45.31 -40.11
CA PHE A 89 10.49 -45.18 -39.33
C PHE A 89 10.17 -45.30 -37.83
N GLU A 90 9.84 -46.52 -37.41
CA GLU A 90 9.76 -46.89 -36.00
C GLU A 90 11.18 -47.20 -35.50
N GLN A 91 11.82 -46.23 -34.84
CA GLN A 91 12.99 -46.51 -34.00
C GLN A 91 12.83 -45.80 -32.64
N ARG A 92 12.41 -46.59 -31.66
CA ARG A 92 12.12 -46.19 -30.27
C ARG A 92 13.39 -45.70 -29.57
N VAL A 93 13.36 -44.45 -29.11
CA VAL A 93 14.26 -43.95 -28.06
C VAL A 93 13.57 -44.23 -26.71
N PRO A 94 14.24 -44.82 -25.70
CA PRO A 94 13.62 -45.10 -24.42
C PRO A 94 13.32 -43.79 -23.67
N ILE A 95 12.08 -43.64 -23.22
CA ILE A 95 11.67 -42.58 -22.28
C ILE A 95 12.28 -42.94 -20.91
N PRO A 96 13.07 -42.07 -20.26
CA PRO A 96 13.54 -42.32 -18.90
C PRO A 96 12.34 -42.38 -17.93
N GLU A 97 12.31 -43.42 -17.11
CA GLU A 97 11.27 -43.70 -16.13
C GLU A 97 11.07 -42.54 -15.13
N GLU A 98 9.80 -42.31 -14.80
CA GLU A 98 9.32 -41.40 -13.77
C GLU A 98 9.89 -41.77 -12.38
N GLU A 99 10.95 -41.13 -11.92
CA GLU A 99 11.33 -41.20 -10.49
C GLU A 99 11.21 -39.86 -9.74
N ASN A 100 10.95 -38.74 -10.43
CA ASN A 100 10.84 -37.41 -9.79
C ASN A 100 9.40 -36.83 -9.73
N ALA A 101 8.37 -37.61 -10.05
CA ALA A 101 6.96 -37.19 -9.98
C ALA A 101 6.31 -37.36 -8.58
N GLN A 102 7.06 -37.85 -7.59
CA GLN A 102 6.52 -38.24 -6.28
C GLN A 102 5.95 -37.08 -5.42
N PRO A 103 6.54 -35.87 -5.33
CA PRO A 103 5.95 -34.82 -4.49
C PRO A 103 4.64 -34.28 -5.08
N MET A 104 4.46 -34.35 -6.40
CA MET A 104 3.28 -33.84 -7.10
C MET A 104 2.13 -34.86 -7.07
N LYS A 105 2.41 -36.15 -7.31
CA LYS A 105 1.40 -37.22 -7.15
C LYS A 105 0.93 -37.34 -5.69
N LEU A 106 1.82 -37.23 -4.69
CA LEU A 106 1.42 -37.22 -3.27
C LEU A 106 0.57 -36.00 -2.90
N PHE A 107 0.86 -34.84 -3.48
CA PHE A 107 0.05 -33.63 -3.30
C PHE A 107 -1.35 -33.81 -3.90
N GLN A 108 -1.45 -34.36 -5.10
CA GLN A 108 -2.70 -34.56 -5.83
C GLN A 108 -3.58 -35.66 -5.19
N LEU A 109 -2.97 -36.74 -4.67
CA LEU A 109 -3.66 -37.86 -4.02
C LEU A 109 -4.22 -37.51 -2.62
N MET A 110 -3.73 -36.43 -1.99
CA MET A 110 -4.31 -35.89 -0.74
C MET A 110 -5.63 -35.14 -0.94
N PHE A 111 -6.01 -34.78 -2.18
CA PHE A 111 -7.23 -34.03 -2.47
C PHE A 111 -8.37 -34.89 -3.01
N ASP A 112 -8.20 -36.21 -3.09
CA ASP A 112 -9.14 -37.10 -3.80
C ASP A 112 -10.04 -37.96 -2.92
N LYS A 113 -9.99 -37.77 -1.59
CA LYS A 113 -10.97 -38.40 -0.70
C LYS A 113 -12.03 -37.40 -0.24
N PRO A 114 -13.33 -37.76 -0.33
CA PRO A 114 -14.40 -37.00 0.31
C PRO A 114 -14.33 -37.26 1.81
N GLU A 115 -13.35 -36.65 2.48
CA GLU A 115 -13.27 -36.70 3.93
C GLU A 115 -14.17 -35.62 4.53
N LYS A 116 -14.97 -36.02 5.52
CA LYS A 116 -15.67 -35.11 6.44
C LYS A 116 -14.74 -33.95 6.80
N TYR A 117 -15.27 -32.72 6.73
CA TYR A 117 -14.59 -31.50 7.16
C TYR A 117 -13.97 -31.67 8.55
N SER A 118 -12.69 -31.99 8.56
CA SER A 118 -11.85 -31.97 9.76
C SER A 118 -10.71 -31.01 9.49
N PHE A 119 -10.55 -30.06 10.39
CA PHE A 119 -9.45 -29.12 10.34
C PHE A 119 -8.12 -29.87 10.37
N SER A 120 -7.22 -29.58 9.43
CA SER A 120 -5.91 -30.24 9.33
C SER A 120 -4.80 -29.21 9.37
N PHE A 121 -3.91 -29.33 10.35
CA PHE A 121 -2.70 -28.50 10.46
C PHE A 121 -1.77 -28.65 9.25
N ARG A 122 -1.72 -29.84 8.64
CA ARG A 122 -0.93 -30.07 7.42
C ARG A 122 -1.48 -29.28 6.23
N LYS A 123 -2.81 -29.23 6.09
CA LYS A 123 -3.47 -28.39 5.08
C LYS A 123 -3.24 -26.92 5.38
N LEU A 124 -3.42 -26.47 6.63
CA LEU A 124 -3.16 -25.08 7.02
C LEU A 124 -1.74 -24.64 6.62
N TRP A 125 -0.73 -25.46 6.88
CA TRP A 125 0.66 -25.16 6.49
C TRP A 125 0.87 -25.10 4.98
N ALA A 126 0.12 -25.87 4.19
CA ALA A 126 0.16 -25.79 2.73
C ALA A 126 -0.49 -24.51 2.18
N PHE A 127 -1.54 -24.01 2.84
CA PHE A 127 -2.19 -22.75 2.49
C PHE A 127 -1.44 -21.52 3.02
N THR A 128 -0.60 -21.69 4.05
CA THR A 128 0.22 -20.62 4.63
C THR A 128 1.19 -20.02 3.61
N GLY A 129 1.34 -18.70 3.64
CA GLY A 129 2.15 -17.88 2.74
C GLY A 129 1.46 -16.53 2.47
N PRO A 130 0.35 -16.51 1.70
CA PRO A 130 -0.33 -15.28 1.28
C PRO A 130 -0.69 -14.30 2.41
N GLY A 131 -1.15 -14.81 3.55
CA GLY A 131 -1.52 -13.99 4.71
C GLY A 131 -0.31 -13.32 5.36
N PHE A 132 0.82 -14.02 5.48
CA PHE A 132 2.08 -13.47 6.01
C PHE A 132 2.70 -12.45 5.06
N LEU A 133 2.62 -12.67 3.74
CA LEU A 133 3.05 -11.67 2.75
C LEU A 133 2.20 -10.40 2.84
N MET A 134 0.89 -10.56 3.03
CA MET A 134 -0.02 -9.44 3.21
C MET A 134 0.24 -8.67 4.51
N SER A 135 0.54 -9.36 5.62
CA SER A 135 0.76 -8.72 6.93
C SER A 135 2.03 -7.88 6.97
N ILE A 136 2.99 -8.07 6.05
CA ILE A 136 4.19 -7.24 5.97
C ILE A 136 3.87 -5.78 5.69
N ALA A 137 2.84 -5.51 4.91
CA ALA A 137 2.44 -4.13 4.67
C ALA A 137 1.92 -3.44 5.96
N TYR A 138 1.57 -4.21 7.00
CA TYR A 138 1.24 -3.67 8.33
C TYR A 138 2.48 -3.44 9.19
N LEU A 139 3.68 -3.73 8.69
CA LEU A 139 4.95 -3.63 9.42
C LEU A 139 5.98 -2.79 8.66
N ASP A 140 5.53 -1.97 7.71
CA ASP A 140 6.41 -1.10 6.96
C ASP A 140 6.87 0.11 7.79
N PRO A 141 7.92 0.85 7.36
CA PRO A 141 8.42 1.98 8.14
C PRO A 141 7.37 3.08 8.32
N GLY A 142 6.43 3.23 7.37
CA GLY A 142 5.31 4.16 7.47
C GLY A 142 4.42 3.87 8.68
N ASN A 143 4.06 2.59 8.89
CA ASN A 143 3.27 2.17 10.04
C ASN A 143 4.07 2.27 11.35
N ILE A 144 5.33 1.84 11.36
CA ILE A 144 6.18 1.93 12.55
C ILE A 144 6.35 3.40 12.99
N GLU A 145 6.49 4.34 12.06
CA GLU A 145 6.56 5.77 12.40
C GLU A 145 5.25 6.30 12.97
N SER A 146 4.11 5.95 12.37
CA SER A 146 2.80 6.34 12.90
C SER A 146 2.57 5.77 14.30
N ASP A 147 2.98 4.53 14.54
CA ASP A 147 2.86 3.85 15.83
C ASP A 147 3.74 4.54 16.89
N LEU A 148 4.99 4.83 16.55
CA LEU A 148 5.92 5.57 17.39
C LEU A 148 5.34 6.94 17.78
N GLN A 149 4.87 7.71 16.81
CA GLN A 149 4.29 9.03 17.04
C GLN A 149 3.01 8.97 17.87
N SER A 150 2.20 7.93 17.71
CA SER A 150 0.99 7.75 18.50
C SER A 150 1.31 7.53 19.99
N GLY A 151 2.32 6.72 20.30
CA GLY A 151 2.80 6.52 21.67
C GLY A 151 3.38 7.80 22.25
N PHE A 152 4.18 8.51 21.46
CA PHE A 152 4.79 9.78 21.83
C PHE A 152 3.78 10.87 22.19
N HIS A 153 2.75 11.09 21.37
CA HIS A 153 1.78 12.17 21.57
C HIS A 153 0.62 11.82 22.51
N ALA A 154 0.22 10.56 22.56
CA ALA A 154 -1.02 10.14 23.23
C ALA A 154 -0.82 9.04 24.28
N ASN A 155 0.43 8.70 24.62
CA ASN A 155 0.74 7.65 25.59
C ASN A 155 0.02 6.34 25.18
N PHE A 156 -0.61 5.63 26.12
CA PHE A 156 -1.39 4.42 25.84
C PHE A 156 -2.83 4.68 25.33
N GLN A 157 -3.25 5.93 25.11
CA GLN A 157 -4.66 6.25 24.83
C GLN A 157 -5.12 5.83 23.43
N LEU A 158 -4.21 5.70 22.45
CA LEU A 158 -4.56 5.34 21.07
C LEU A 158 -4.46 3.84 20.77
N LEU A 159 -4.08 3.01 21.75
CA LEU A 159 -3.95 1.56 21.57
C LEU A 159 -5.27 0.88 21.18
N TRP A 160 -6.43 1.36 21.66
CA TRP A 160 -7.72 0.85 21.21
C TRP A 160 -8.00 1.17 19.73
N ILE A 161 -7.48 2.28 19.21
CA ILE A 161 -7.58 2.64 17.79
C ILE A 161 -6.70 1.72 16.96
N LEU A 162 -5.46 1.45 17.42
CA LEU A 162 -4.56 0.47 16.80
C LEU A 162 -5.24 -0.90 16.67
N MET A 163 -5.83 -1.39 17.77
CA MET A 163 -6.54 -2.67 17.81
C MET A 163 -7.77 -2.67 16.88
N LEU A 164 -8.57 -1.61 16.94
CA LEU A 164 -9.76 -1.46 16.12
C LEU A 164 -9.40 -1.39 14.63
N ALA A 165 -8.40 -0.58 14.25
CA ALA A 165 -7.91 -0.45 12.89
C ALA A 165 -7.36 -1.79 12.37
N THR A 166 -6.64 -2.56 13.20
CA THR A 166 -6.15 -3.88 12.79
C THR A 166 -7.29 -4.88 12.60
N LEU A 167 -8.31 -4.86 13.47
CA LEU A 167 -9.51 -5.69 13.33
C LEU A 167 -10.31 -5.31 12.06
N MET A 168 -10.43 -4.02 11.77
CA MET A 168 -11.05 -3.51 10.54
C MET A 168 -10.25 -3.94 9.31
N GLY A 169 -8.92 -3.85 9.39
CA GLY A 169 -7.99 -4.38 8.39
C GLY A 169 -8.24 -5.86 8.13
N LEU A 170 -8.29 -6.71 9.17
CA LEU A 170 -8.59 -8.13 9.04
C LEU A 170 -9.93 -8.40 8.33
N LEU A 171 -10.96 -7.61 8.62
CA LEU A 171 -12.26 -7.74 7.96
C LEU A 171 -12.18 -7.40 6.47
N LEU A 172 -11.47 -6.33 6.09
CA LEU A 172 -11.23 -5.99 4.68
C LEU A 172 -10.36 -7.03 3.97
N GLN A 173 -9.34 -7.54 4.65
CA GLN A 173 -8.46 -8.57 4.10
C GLN A 173 -9.20 -9.90 3.90
N ARG A 174 -10.14 -10.23 4.77
CA ARG A 174 -11.05 -11.36 4.56
C ARG A 174 -11.89 -11.19 3.31
N LEU A 175 -12.40 -9.99 3.05
CA LEU A 175 -13.18 -9.70 1.83
C LEU A 175 -12.30 -9.79 0.57
N SER A 176 -11.09 -9.25 0.63
CA SER A 176 -10.09 -9.33 -0.42
C SER A 176 -9.72 -10.78 -0.78
N ALA A 177 -9.37 -11.58 0.23
CA ALA A 177 -9.07 -13.00 0.05
C ALA A 177 -10.27 -13.75 -0.55
N ARG A 178 -11.49 -13.51 -0.03
CA ARG A 178 -12.70 -14.17 -0.54
C ARG A 178 -12.97 -13.83 -2.00
N LEU A 179 -12.73 -12.59 -2.42
CA LEU A 179 -12.85 -12.20 -3.82
C LEU A 179 -11.91 -13.00 -4.71
N GLY A 180 -10.63 -13.09 -4.35
CA GLY A 180 -9.64 -13.86 -5.12
C GLY A 180 -9.94 -15.35 -5.19
N VAL A 181 -10.39 -15.94 -4.08
CA VAL A 181 -10.70 -17.38 -4.01
C VAL A 181 -11.94 -17.72 -4.83
N VAL A 182 -13.04 -16.99 -4.65
CA VAL A 182 -14.34 -17.27 -5.29
C VAL A 182 -14.28 -17.00 -6.79
N THR A 183 -13.80 -15.81 -7.19
CA THR A 183 -13.85 -15.39 -8.60
C THR A 183 -12.69 -15.94 -9.42
N GLY A 184 -11.58 -16.33 -8.76
CA GLY A 184 -10.33 -16.65 -9.45
C GLY A 184 -9.63 -15.45 -10.09
N MET A 185 -10.16 -14.25 -9.89
CA MET A 185 -9.59 -12.99 -10.36
C MET A 185 -9.21 -12.13 -9.16
N HIS A 186 -8.16 -11.33 -9.28
CA HIS A 186 -7.84 -10.35 -8.25
C HIS A 186 -8.64 -9.06 -8.45
N LEU A 187 -8.69 -8.20 -7.43
CA LEU A 187 -9.57 -7.03 -7.42
C LEU A 187 -9.36 -6.11 -8.63
N ALA A 188 -8.11 -5.92 -9.08
CA ALA A 188 -7.81 -5.10 -10.26
C ALA A 188 -8.34 -5.69 -11.59
N GLU A 189 -8.30 -7.02 -11.76
CA GLU A 189 -8.90 -7.71 -12.94
C GLU A 189 -10.43 -7.55 -12.94
N VAL A 190 -11.05 -7.66 -11.76
CA VAL A 190 -12.49 -7.42 -11.60
C VAL A 190 -12.84 -5.97 -11.93
N CYS A 191 -12.08 -5.00 -11.41
CA CYS A 191 -12.27 -3.60 -11.77
C CYS A 191 -12.14 -3.36 -13.28
N TYR A 192 -11.24 -4.06 -13.96
CA TYR A 192 -11.08 -3.95 -15.40
C TYR A 192 -12.30 -4.42 -16.19
N ARG A 193 -12.94 -5.49 -15.72
CA ARG A 193 -14.11 -6.09 -16.35
C ARG A 193 -15.39 -5.30 -16.10
N GLU A 194 -15.56 -4.78 -14.89
CA GLU A 194 -16.82 -4.17 -14.45
C GLU A 194 -16.86 -2.64 -14.62
N TYR A 195 -15.71 -1.95 -14.54
CA TYR A 195 -15.68 -0.49 -14.70
C TYR A 195 -15.37 -0.05 -16.15
N PRO A 196 -16.00 1.03 -16.64
CA PRO A 196 -15.67 1.62 -17.93
C PRO A 196 -14.27 2.25 -17.92
N LYS A 197 -13.73 2.51 -19.12
CA LYS A 197 -12.32 2.89 -19.32
C LYS A 197 -11.86 4.08 -18.47
N VAL A 198 -12.66 5.14 -18.34
CA VAL A 198 -12.26 6.37 -17.64
C VAL A 198 -12.14 6.15 -16.13
N PRO A 199 -13.19 5.73 -15.38
CA PRO A 199 -13.06 5.40 -13.96
C PRO A 199 -11.97 4.38 -13.65
N ARG A 200 -11.80 3.40 -14.53
CA ARG A 200 -10.76 2.38 -14.40
C ARG A 200 -9.35 2.96 -14.42
N ILE A 201 -9.05 3.86 -15.37
CA ILE A 201 -7.73 4.51 -15.45
C ILE A 201 -7.50 5.45 -14.26
N VAL A 202 -8.54 6.16 -13.81
CA VAL A 202 -8.45 7.01 -12.62
C VAL A 202 -8.17 6.17 -11.36
N LEU A 203 -8.87 5.04 -11.19
CA LEU A 203 -8.59 4.10 -10.09
C LEU A 203 -7.15 3.58 -10.14
N TRP A 204 -6.68 3.16 -11.32
CA TRP A 204 -5.30 2.72 -11.51
C TRP A 204 -4.31 3.79 -11.07
N LEU A 205 -4.48 5.03 -11.52
CA LEU A 205 -3.60 6.14 -11.15
C LEU A 205 -3.59 6.35 -9.63
N MET A 206 -4.74 6.33 -8.97
CA MET A 206 -4.82 6.51 -7.52
C MET A 206 -4.12 5.39 -6.74
N VAL A 207 -4.25 4.14 -7.19
CA VAL A 207 -3.56 3.01 -6.56
C VAL A 207 -2.06 3.04 -6.84
N GLU A 208 -1.63 3.47 -8.03
CA GLU A 208 -0.20 3.62 -8.34
C GLU A 208 0.45 4.73 -7.49
N ILE A 209 -0.26 5.84 -7.23
CA ILE A 209 0.20 6.87 -6.29
C ILE A 209 0.31 6.28 -4.86
N ALA A 210 -0.58 5.38 -4.46
CA ALA A 210 -0.48 4.66 -3.18
C ALA A 210 0.78 3.83 -3.08
N ILE A 211 1.11 3.10 -4.15
CA ILE A 211 2.28 2.24 -4.19
C ILE A 211 3.55 3.10 -4.15
N ILE A 212 3.61 4.18 -4.93
CA ILE A 212 4.75 5.12 -4.92
C ILE A 212 4.91 5.78 -3.55
N GLY A 213 3.81 6.14 -2.87
CA GLY A 213 3.88 6.71 -1.53
C GLY A 213 4.49 5.74 -0.51
N SER A 214 4.10 4.46 -0.55
CA SER A 214 4.63 3.45 0.37
C SER A 214 6.09 3.11 0.07
N ASP A 215 6.44 3.07 -1.21
CA ASP A 215 7.80 2.97 -1.73
C ASP A 215 8.70 4.10 -1.18
N MET A 216 8.19 5.34 -1.13
CA MET A 216 8.92 6.46 -0.50
C MET A 216 9.18 6.23 0.99
N GLN A 217 8.18 5.79 1.76
CA GLN A 217 8.31 5.53 3.21
C GLN A 217 9.38 4.47 3.50
N GLU A 218 9.44 3.47 2.63
CA GLU A 218 10.42 2.41 2.70
C GLU A 218 11.85 2.89 2.41
N VAL A 219 12.03 3.69 1.36
CA VAL A 219 13.33 4.29 1.02
C VAL A 219 13.83 5.15 2.18
N ILE A 220 12.95 5.94 2.80
CA ILE A 220 13.27 6.74 3.99
C ILE A 220 13.71 5.84 5.15
N GLY A 221 12.90 4.84 5.50
CA GLY A 221 13.19 3.93 6.62
C GLY A 221 14.51 3.18 6.45
N THR A 222 14.76 2.66 5.24
CA THR A 222 16.01 1.96 4.90
C THR A 222 17.22 2.89 4.94
N ALA A 223 17.08 4.13 4.45
CA ALA A 223 18.15 5.12 4.52
C ALA A 223 18.49 5.52 5.96
N ILE A 224 17.48 5.70 6.81
CA ILE A 224 17.64 5.97 8.24
C ILE A 224 18.33 4.78 8.93
N ALA A 225 17.92 3.55 8.63
CA ALA A 225 18.54 2.35 9.20
C ALA A 225 20.04 2.27 8.86
N PHE A 226 20.43 2.51 7.60
CA PHE A 226 21.86 2.56 7.23
C PHE A 226 22.61 3.71 7.90
N HIS A 227 21.97 4.86 8.08
CA HIS A 227 22.56 5.99 8.79
C HIS A 227 22.84 5.64 10.26
N LEU A 228 21.90 4.98 10.94
CA LEU A 228 22.04 4.51 12.32
C LEU A 228 23.09 3.39 12.44
N LEU A 229 23.02 2.35 11.59
CA LEU A 229 23.95 1.22 11.59
C LEU A 229 25.40 1.63 11.32
N SER A 230 25.61 2.68 10.53
CA SER A 230 26.95 3.16 10.17
C SER A 230 27.54 4.16 11.18
N ASN A 231 26.88 4.39 12.31
CA ASN A 231 27.23 5.43 13.27
C ASN A 231 27.35 6.82 12.63
N GLY A 232 26.44 7.14 11.71
CA GLY A 232 26.41 8.42 10.98
C GLY A 232 27.43 8.55 9.85
N LYS A 233 28.25 7.53 9.55
CA LYS A 233 29.26 7.58 8.46
C LYS A 233 28.61 7.62 7.08
N ILE A 234 27.50 6.91 6.89
CA ILE A 234 26.74 6.95 5.64
C ILE A 234 25.70 8.07 5.79
N PRO A 235 25.80 9.18 5.04
CA PRO A 235 24.79 10.23 5.09
C PRO A 235 23.45 9.74 4.53
N LEU A 236 22.34 10.40 4.89
CA LEU A 236 21.00 10.00 4.46
C LEU A 236 20.85 9.83 2.94
N TYR A 237 21.36 10.78 2.14
CA TYR A 237 21.33 10.65 0.68
C TYR A 237 22.13 9.44 0.18
N GLY A 238 23.20 9.06 0.89
CA GLY A 238 23.96 7.85 0.63
C GLY A 238 23.16 6.59 0.91
N GLY A 239 22.41 6.59 2.03
CA GLY A 239 21.44 5.54 2.36
C GLY A 239 20.37 5.37 1.27
N VAL A 240 19.80 6.48 0.79
CA VAL A 240 18.82 6.51 -0.32
C VAL A 240 19.41 5.97 -1.63
N LEU A 241 20.69 6.22 -1.91
CA LEU A 241 21.34 5.65 -3.11
C LEU A 241 21.58 4.14 -2.96
N ILE A 242 21.88 3.67 -1.75
CA ILE A 242 22.07 2.24 -1.47
C ILE A 242 20.78 1.46 -1.72
N THR A 243 19.60 2.05 -1.50
CA THR A 243 18.33 1.36 -1.79
C THR A 243 18.15 1.03 -3.27
N ILE A 244 18.81 1.72 -4.21
CA ILE A 244 18.81 1.28 -5.62
C ILE A 244 19.37 -0.15 -5.75
N THR A 245 20.31 -0.54 -4.87
CA THR A 245 20.89 -1.87 -4.84
C THR A 245 19.92 -2.91 -4.28
N ASP A 246 19.07 -2.56 -3.30
CA ASP A 246 18.07 -3.49 -2.74
C ASP A 246 17.09 -4.01 -3.80
N THR A 247 16.79 -3.17 -4.77
CA THR A 247 15.90 -3.48 -5.88
C THR A 247 16.48 -4.58 -6.75
N PHE A 248 17.80 -4.58 -6.96
CA PHE A 248 18.49 -5.66 -7.66
C PHE A 248 18.54 -6.94 -6.82
N VAL A 249 18.71 -6.82 -5.50
CA VAL A 249 18.65 -7.99 -4.59
C VAL A 249 17.27 -8.62 -4.63
N PHE A 250 16.20 -7.83 -4.62
CA PHE A 250 14.84 -8.33 -4.76
C PHE A 250 14.62 -9.05 -6.10
N LEU A 251 15.04 -8.45 -7.22
CA LEU A 251 14.95 -9.08 -8.53
C LEU A 251 15.69 -10.42 -8.61
N PHE A 252 16.82 -10.53 -7.91
CA PHE A 252 17.55 -11.77 -7.78
C PHE A 252 16.77 -12.82 -6.96
N LEU A 253 16.16 -12.40 -5.85
CA LEU A 253 15.36 -13.26 -4.96
C LEU A 253 14.05 -13.75 -5.63
N ASP A 254 13.40 -12.93 -6.44
CA ASP A 254 12.17 -13.29 -7.18
C ASP A 254 12.39 -14.49 -8.12
N LYS A 255 13.62 -14.71 -8.59
CA LYS A 255 13.99 -15.88 -9.43
C LYS A 255 13.88 -17.21 -8.68
N TYR A 256 13.93 -17.23 -7.35
CA TYR A 256 13.98 -18.45 -6.54
C TYR A 256 12.60 -19.07 -6.23
N GLY A 257 11.52 -18.45 -6.69
CA GLY A 257 10.15 -18.96 -6.58
C GLY A 257 9.44 -18.60 -5.26
N LEU A 258 8.11 -18.66 -5.28
CA LEU A 258 7.25 -18.07 -4.25
C LEU A 258 7.45 -18.67 -2.85
N ARG A 259 7.61 -19.99 -2.71
CA ARG A 259 7.77 -20.62 -1.37
C ARG A 259 9.05 -20.19 -0.65
N LYS A 260 10.16 -20.01 -1.38
CA LYS A 260 11.42 -19.56 -0.77
C LYS A 260 11.32 -18.09 -0.36
N LEU A 261 10.60 -17.29 -1.16
CA LEU A 261 10.32 -15.90 -0.89
C LEU A 261 9.37 -15.74 0.32
N GLU A 262 8.34 -16.58 0.46
CA GLU A 262 7.51 -16.70 1.68
C GLU A 262 8.36 -17.00 2.93
N ALA A 263 9.33 -17.92 2.83
CA ALA A 263 10.23 -18.22 3.95
C ALA A 263 11.16 -17.05 4.31
N PHE A 264 11.66 -16.33 3.31
CA PHE A 264 12.48 -15.13 3.51
C PHE A 264 11.69 -14.03 4.24
N PHE A 265 10.42 -13.84 3.88
CA PHE A 265 9.54 -12.93 4.60
C PHE A 265 9.26 -13.36 6.03
N GLY A 266 9.04 -14.66 6.26
CA GLY A 266 8.95 -15.20 7.62
C GLY A 266 10.18 -14.88 8.47
N LEU A 267 11.38 -14.91 7.87
CA LEU A 267 12.61 -14.49 8.53
C LEU A 267 12.61 -13.00 8.89
N LEU A 268 12.22 -12.10 7.96
CA LEU A 268 12.15 -10.66 8.23
C LEU A 268 11.15 -10.32 9.34
N ILE A 269 9.96 -10.93 9.32
CA ILE A 269 8.95 -10.76 10.38
C ILE A 269 9.51 -11.24 11.73
N THR A 270 10.24 -12.36 11.74
CA THR A 270 10.86 -12.89 12.96
C THR A 270 11.93 -11.93 13.50
N ILE A 271 12.74 -11.32 12.64
CA ILE A 271 13.71 -10.30 13.03
C ILE A 271 13.01 -9.09 13.67
N MET A 272 11.93 -8.58 13.05
CA MET A 272 11.14 -7.48 13.62
C MET A 272 10.51 -7.85 14.96
N ALA A 273 9.94 -9.04 15.08
CA ALA A 273 9.35 -9.52 16.33
C ALA A 273 10.39 -9.63 17.47
N ILE A 274 11.61 -10.10 17.17
CA ILE A 274 12.69 -10.23 18.16
C ILE A 274 13.25 -8.85 18.52
N THR A 275 13.50 -7.99 17.55
CA THR A 275 14.12 -6.67 17.76
C THR A 275 13.18 -5.75 18.54
N PHE A 276 11.94 -5.53 18.06
CA PHE A 276 10.97 -4.70 18.78
C PHE A 276 10.47 -5.35 20.07
N GLY A 277 10.43 -6.68 20.13
CA GLY A 277 10.14 -7.41 21.37
C GLY A 277 11.23 -7.23 22.43
N TYR A 278 12.51 -7.18 22.03
CA TYR A 278 13.62 -6.88 22.93
C TYR A 278 13.49 -5.47 23.53
N GLU A 279 13.18 -4.46 22.71
CA GLU A 279 12.95 -3.09 23.18
C GLU A 279 11.78 -3.02 24.17
N TYR A 280 10.67 -3.71 23.86
CA TYR A 280 9.51 -3.78 24.76
C TYR A 280 9.83 -4.39 26.12
N ILE A 281 10.61 -5.48 26.14
CA ILE A 281 11.02 -6.14 27.39
C ILE A 281 11.99 -5.25 28.17
N THR A 282 12.88 -4.54 27.47
CA THR A 282 13.92 -3.69 28.08
C THR A 282 13.32 -2.44 28.71
N VAL A 283 12.38 -1.79 28.03
CA VAL A 283 11.66 -0.61 28.54
C VAL A 283 10.68 -1.00 29.65
N ALA A 284 10.19 -2.25 29.64
CA ALA A 284 9.29 -2.80 30.65
C ALA A 284 8.06 -1.91 30.94
N PRO A 285 7.24 -1.55 29.92
CA PRO A 285 6.09 -0.68 30.10
C PRO A 285 5.05 -1.30 31.05
N ASP A 286 4.27 -0.45 31.72
CA ASP A 286 3.24 -0.90 32.66
C ASP A 286 2.12 -1.67 31.93
N GLN A 287 2.12 -2.99 32.12
CA GLN A 287 1.18 -3.90 31.48
C GLN A 287 -0.29 -3.56 31.80
N THR A 288 -0.55 -2.97 32.97
CA THR A 288 -1.91 -2.58 33.34
C THR A 288 -2.38 -1.39 32.52
N LYS A 289 -1.51 -0.42 32.24
CA LYS A 289 -1.82 0.73 31.38
C LYS A 289 -1.96 0.30 29.92
N VAL A 290 -1.09 -0.59 29.44
CA VAL A 290 -1.18 -1.15 28.08
C VAL A 290 -2.52 -1.87 27.88
N LEU A 291 -2.88 -2.76 28.80
CA LEU A 291 -4.16 -3.49 28.74
C LEU A 291 -5.37 -2.56 28.87
N ALA A 292 -5.29 -1.55 29.74
CA ALA A 292 -6.33 -0.53 29.87
C ALA A 292 -6.46 0.30 28.58
N GLY A 293 -5.35 0.68 27.95
CA GLY A 293 -5.33 1.43 26.68
C GLY A 293 -5.88 0.65 25.50
N LEU A 294 -5.70 -0.68 25.50
CA LEU A 294 -6.23 -1.59 24.48
C LEU A 294 -7.76 -1.69 24.50
N PHE A 295 -8.36 -1.86 25.69
CA PHE A 295 -9.79 -2.19 25.80
C PHE A 295 -10.69 -1.03 26.22
N ILE A 296 -10.13 0.03 26.82
CA ILE A 296 -10.91 1.15 27.33
C ILE A 296 -10.73 2.35 26.40
N PRO A 297 -11.75 2.72 25.62
CA PRO A 297 -11.68 3.93 24.79
C PRO A 297 -11.67 5.15 25.71
N ARG A 298 -10.49 5.73 25.92
CA ARG A 298 -10.28 6.98 26.68
C ARG A 298 -9.59 8.00 25.79
N CYS A 299 -10.12 9.21 25.77
CA CYS A 299 -9.47 10.39 25.19
C CYS A 299 -9.60 11.56 26.17
N GLN A 300 -9.12 11.37 27.41
CA GLN A 300 -9.13 12.44 28.40
C GLN A 300 -7.96 13.39 28.12
N GLY A 301 -8.27 14.56 27.54
CA GLY A 301 -7.28 15.60 27.24
C GLY A 301 -6.57 15.44 25.89
N CYS A 302 -7.16 14.74 24.92
CA CYS A 302 -6.59 14.62 23.58
C CYS A 302 -6.51 15.99 22.88
N ASP A 303 -5.29 16.42 22.60
CA ASP A 303 -5.04 17.60 21.78
C ASP A 303 -5.40 17.32 20.30
N LYS A 304 -5.54 18.37 19.48
CA LYS A 304 -5.81 18.25 18.04
C LYS A 304 -4.78 17.36 17.34
N GLN A 305 -3.54 17.36 17.81
CA GLN A 305 -2.47 16.49 17.32
C GLN A 305 -2.75 15.01 17.59
N ALA A 306 -3.24 14.64 18.78
CA ALA A 306 -3.60 13.26 19.09
C ALA A 306 -4.76 12.76 18.19
N GLY A 307 -5.70 13.63 17.84
CA GLY A 307 -6.75 13.32 16.86
C GLY A 307 -6.21 13.11 15.44
N LEU A 308 -5.21 13.88 15.01
CA LEU A 308 -4.52 13.65 13.74
C LEU A 308 -3.75 12.32 13.74
N GLN A 309 -3.10 11.98 14.85
CA GLN A 309 -2.41 10.69 15.00
C GLN A 309 -3.37 9.50 14.97
N ALA A 310 -4.55 9.61 15.58
CA ALA A 310 -5.61 8.60 15.46
C ALA A 310 -6.00 8.30 14.00
N VAL A 311 -6.08 9.35 13.18
CA VAL A 311 -6.34 9.25 11.74
C VAL A 311 -5.15 8.64 11.00
N GLY A 312 -3.93 9.04 11.37
CA GLY A 312 -2.68 8.48 10.88
C GLY A 312 -2.61 6.97 11.05
N ILE A 313 -2.92 6.46 12.25
CA ILE A 313 -2.96 5.02 12.56
C ILE A 313 -3.91 4.27 11.62
N ILE A 314 -5.11 4.80 11.37
CA ILE A 314 -6.09 4.16 10.48
C ILE A 314 -5.56 4.10 9.04
N GLY A 315 -4.97 5.20 8.55
CA GLY A 315 -4.39 5.30 7.21
C GLY A 315 -3.14 4.43 7.01
N ALA A 316 -2.31 4.32 8.05
CA ALA A 316 -1.10 3.51 8.05
C ALA A 316 -1.42 2.01 8.10
N ILE A 317 -2.35 1.59 8.96
CA ILE A 317 -2.73 0.18 9.10
C ILE A 317 -3.53 -0.32 7.90
N ILE A 318 -4.53 0.45 7.44
CA ILE A 318 -5.37 0.01 6.34
C ILE A 318 -4.77 0.55 5.04
N MET A 319 -3.87 -0.22 4.43
CA MET A 319 -3.24 0.18 3.18
C MET A 319 -4.09 -0.18 1.95
N PRO A 320 -4.39 0.77 1.04
CA PRO A 320 -5.23 0.52 -0.13
C PRO A 320 -4.63 -0.54 -1.07
N HIS A 321 -3.34 -0.43 -1.37
CA HIS A 321 -2.65 -1.34 -2.31
C HIS A 321 -2.58 -2.76 -1.76
N ASN A 322 -2.59 -2.93 -0.44
CA ASN A 322 -2.53 -4.25 0.19
C ASN A 322 -3.84 -5.04 0.01
N ILE A 323 -4.99 -4.36 -0.11
CA ILE A 323 -6.27 -4.98 -0.48
C ILE A 323 -6.19 -5.59 -1.88
N TYR A 324 -5.52 -4.92 -2.83
CA TYR A 324 -5.31 -5.47 -4.17
C TYR A 324 -4.31 -6.64 -4.13
N LEU A 325 -3.21 -6.49 -3.39
CA LEU A 325 -2.18 -7.51 -3.25
C LEU A 325 -2.74 -8.82 -2.70
N HIS A 326 -3.47 -8.79 -1.58
CA HIS A 326 -3.96 -10.01 -0.94
C HIS A 326 -4.93 -10.79 -1.84
N SER A 327 -5.79 -10.10 -2.59
CA SER A 327 -6.71 -10.72 -3.56
C SER A 327 -5.97 -11.46 -4.69
N ALA A 328 -4.74 -11.04 -4.99
CA ALA A 328 -3.88 -11.70 -5.97
C ALA A 328 -3.07 -12.85 -5.35
N LEU A 329 -2.52 -12.66 -4.14
CA LEU A 329 -1.68 -13.66 -3.48
C LEU A 329 -2.42 -14.97 -3.20
N VAL A 330 -3.71 -14.91 -2.87
CA VAL A 330 -4.54 -16.13 -2.66
C VAL A 330 -4.70 -16.97 -3.93
N LYS A 331 -4.51 -16.39 -5.13
CA LYS A 331 -4.52 -17.14 -6.41
C LYS A 331 -3.30 -18.04 -6.57
N SER A 332 -2.25 -17.86 -5.77
CA SER A 332 -1.04 -18.69 -5.83
C SER A 332 -1.28 -20.13 -5.36
N ARG A 333 -2.38 -20.38 -4.65
CA ARG A 333 -2.80 -21.72 -4.25
C ARG A 333 -3.92 -22.18 -5.16
N ASP A 334 -3.78 -23.40 -5.68
CA ASP A 334 -4.78 -23.98 -6.56
C ASP A 334 -6.01 -24.42 -5.76
N VAL A 335 -7.17 -23.92 -6.15
CA VAL A 335 -8.45 -24.19 -5.51
C VAL A 335 -9.42 -24.62 -6.60
N ARG A 336 -9.98 -25.83 -6.46
CA ARG A 336 -11.00 -26.35 -7.38
C ARG A 336 -12.30 -25.56 -7.23
N ARG A 337 -12.51 -24.58 -8.11
CA ARG A 337 -13.67 -23.65 -8.06
C ARG A 337 -15.00 -24.29 -8.47
N GLU A 338 -14.94 -25.44 -9.14
CA GLU A 338 -16.12 -26.24 -9.50
C GLU A 338 -16.88 -26.77 -8.27
N LYS A 339 -16.17 -27.01 -7.16
CA LYS A 339 -16.74 -27.55 -5.93
C LYS A 339 -16.90 -26.44 -4.89
N LYS A 340 -18.15 -26.11 -4.54
CA LYS A 340 -18.48 -25.13 -3.49
C LYS A 340 -17.81 -25.45 -2.15
N GLU A 341 -17.65 -26.74 -1.87
CA GLU A 341 -17.01 -27.25 -0.66
C GLU A 341 -15.53 -26.85 -0.56
N ALA A 342 -14.80 -26.94 -1.68
CA ALA A 342 -13.38 -26.58 -1.74
C ALA A 342 -13.17 -25.07 -1.59
N ILE A 343 -14.07 -24.25 -2.15
CA ILE A 343 -14.08 -22.80 -1.94
C ILE A 343 -14.30 -22.45 -0.47
N LYS A 344 -15.26 -23.13 0.19
CA LYS A 344 -15.54 -22.91 1.62
C LYS A 344 -14.35 -23.32 2.50
N GLU A 345 -13.71 -24.44 2.19
CA GLU A 345 -12.51 -24.91 2.87
C GLU A 345 -11.34 -23.92 2.70
N ALA A 346 -11.07 -23.48 1.46
CA ALA A 346 -10.01 -22.51 1.17
C ALA A 346 -10.25 -21.18 1.90
N ASN A 347 -11.48 -20.65 1.86
CA ASN A 347 -11.84 -19.42 2.57
C ASN A 347 -11.63 -19.53 4.09
N MET A 348 -11.87 -20.72 4.68
CA MET A 348 -11.60 -20.96 6.09
C MET A 348 -10.09 -20.92 6.39
N TYR A 349 -9.26 -21.60 5.61
CA TYR A 349 -7.82 -21.63 5.84
C TYR A 349 -7.17 -20.26 5.63
N PHE A 350 -7.52 -19.55 4.54
CA PHE A 350 -7.01 -18.19 4.31
C PHE A 350 -7.43 -17.21 5.38
N PHE A 351 -8.64 -17.35 5.94
CA PHE A 351 -9.07 -16.51 7.05
C PHE A 351 -8.27 -16.80 8.33
N ILE A 352 -8.08 -18.08 8.68
CA ILE A 352 -7.29 -18.46 9.87
C ILE A 352 -5.85 -17.96 9.73
N GLU A 353 -5.25 -18.14 8.55
CA GLU A 353 -3.91 -17.65 8.27
C GLU A 353 -3.81 -16.12 8.39
N ALA A 354 -4.72 -15.37 7.77
CA ALA A 354 -4.74 -13.92 7.87
C ALA A 354 -4.92 -13.43 9.31
N CYS A 355 -5.73 -14.13 10.12
CA CYS A 355 -5.87 -13.85 11.55
C CYS A 355 -4.55 -14.00 12.30
N ILE A 356 -3.82 -15.11 12.06
CA ILE A 356 -2.53 -15.36 12.72
C ILE A 356 -1.50 -14.32 12.29
N ALA A 357 -1.40 -14.05 10.98
CA ALA A 357 -0.44 -13.11 10.42
C ALA A 357 -0.68 -11.67 10.93
N LEU A 358 -1.93 -11.20 10.92
CA LEU A 358 -2.27 -9.87 11.44
C LEU A 358 -2.18 -9.79 12.97
N LEU A 359 -2.38 -10.89 13.70
CA LEU A 359 -2.13 -10.91 15.15
C LEU A 359 -0.64 -10.71 15.45
N VAL A 360 0.25 -11.35 14.70
CA VAL A 360 1.70 -11.15 14.84
C VAL A 360 2.06 -9.70 14.52
N ALA A 361 1.53 -9.14 13.43
CA ALA A 361 1.77 -7.75 13.08
C ALA A 361 1.25 -6.79 14.15
N PHE A 362 0.05 -7.03 14.67
CA PHE A 362 -0.53 -6.26 15.76
C PHE A 362 0.33 -6.26 17.02
N ILE A 363 0.89 -7.41 17.41
CA ILE A 363 1.77 -7.53 18.58
C ILE A 363 3.04 -6.69 18.38
N ILE A 364 3.61 -6.70 17.18
CA ILE A 364 4.79 -5.88 16.87
C ILE A 364 4.45 -4.38 16.97
N ASN A 365 3.34 -3.95 16.38
CA ASN A 365 2.88 -2.55 16.46
C ASN A 365 2.61 -2.14 17.91
N LEU A 366 1.97 -3.02 18.69
CA LEU A 366 1.74 -2.82 20.11
C LEU A 366 3.06 -2.63 20.88
N PHE A 367 4.10 -3.39 20.56
CA PHE A 367 5.42 -3.21 21.16
C PHE A 367 5.99 -1.82 20.86
N VAL A 368 5.98 -1.40 19.60
CA VAL A 368 6.48 -0.08 19.18
C VAL A 368 5.73 1.04 19.91
N VAL A 369 4.39 1.07 19.84
CA VAL A 369 3.60 2.13 20.51
C VAL A 369 3.91 2.17 22.01
N SER A 370 3.98 1.01 22.66
CA SER A 370 4.16 0.93 24.12
C SER A 370 5.55 1.38 24.58
N VAL A 371 6.59 1.07 23.81
CA VAL A 371 7.98 1.49 24.10
C VAL A 371 8.07 3.01 24.15
N PHE A 372 7.56 3.69 23.12
CA PHE A 372 7.65 5.15 23.05
C PHE A 372 6.59 5.88 23.88
N ALA A 373 5.48 5.22 24.21
CA ALA A 373 4.48 5.74 25.16
C ALA A 373 5.02 5.85 26.59
N GLU A 374 5.73 4.84 27.09
CA GLU A 374 6.33 4.91 28.43
C GLU A 374 7.61 5.76 28.41
N GLY A 375 8.43 5.64 27.37
CA GLY A 375 9.76 6.25 27.33
C GLY A 375 9.82 7.74 26.96
N LEU A 376 8.89 8.25 26.15
CA LEU A 376 9.01 9.61 25.59
C LEU A 376 7.80 10.53 25.85
N TYR A 377 6.73 10.02 26.45
CA TYR A 377 5.54 10.83 26.67
C TYR A 377 5.82 11.98 27.66
N LYS A 378 5.76 13.23 27.15
CA LYS A 378 6.00 14.49 27.88
C LYS A 378 7.44 14.67 28.42
N HIS A 379 8.43 14.01 27.83
CA HIS A 379 9.84 14.27 28.13
C HIS A 379 10.33 15.60 27.56
N THR A 380 11.23 16.26 28.29
CA THR A 380 11.90 17.49 27.83
C THR A 380 13.20 17.18 27.08
N ASN A 381 13.65 18.08 26.20
CA ASN A 381 14.90 17.86 25.48
C ASN A 381 16.11 17.78 26.44
N ALA A 382 16.11 18.58 27.52
CA ALA A 382 17.13 18.54 28.56
C ALA A 382 17.22 17.18 29.28
N GLU A 383 16.08 16.53 29.54
CA GLU A 383 16.08 15.19 30.14
C GLU A 383 16.76 14.18 29.22
N ILE A 384 16.38 14.14 27.94
CA ILE A 384 16.98 13.22 26.95
C ILE A 384 18.46 13.53 26.76
N TYR A 385 18.83 14.82 26.72
CA TYR A 385 20.22 15.26 26.62
C TYR A 385 21.07 14.66 27.76
N ASN A 386 20.59 14.74 29.00
CA ASN A 386 21.29 14.20 30.17
C ASN A 386 21.41 12.67 30.12
N MET A 387 20.40 11.95 29.61
CA MET A 387 20.48 10.50 29.38
C MET A 387 21.60 10.19 28.36
N CYS A 388 21.62 10.92 27.24
CA CYS A 388 22.62 10.73 26.20
C CYS A 388 24.05 11.02 26.68
N GLU A 389 24.23 12.06 27.51
CA GLU A 389 25.51 12.42 28.10
C GLU A 389 26.01 11.33 29.07
N ALA A 390 25.11 10.75 29.88
CA ALA A 390 25.45 9.69 30.82
C ALA A 390 25.94 8.40 30.12
N GLN A 391 25.40 8.11 28.93
CA GLN A 391 25.65 6.87 28.20
C GLN A 391 26.80 6.96 27.18
N ASP A 392 27.36 8.16 26.97
CA ASP A 392 28.49 8.45 26.07
C ASP A 392 28.34 7.84 24.65
N ILE A 393 27.21 8.13 23.99
CA ILE A 393 27.00 7.64 22.63
C ILE A 393 27.89 8.43 21.65
N ALA A 394 28.55 7.71 20.74
CA ALA A 394 29.36 8.27 19.65
C ALA A 394 28.58 9.06 18.57
N PHE A 395 27.28 9.31 18.76
CA PHE A 395 26.43 10.08 17.84
C PHE A 395 26.36 11.55 18.25
N ASN A 396 26.24 12.46 17.28
CA ASN A 396 26.00 13.87 17.58
C ASN A 396 24.52 14.12 17.95
N TYR A 397 24.15 13.76 19.19
CA TYR A 397 22.79 13.90 19.71
C TYR A 397 22.41 15.36 19.99
N THR A 398 23.38 16.23 20.27
CA THR A 398 23.16 17.66 20.60
C THR A 398 22.42 18.44 19.51
N LYS A 399 22.55 18.01 18.25
CA LYS A 399 21.84 18.61 17.10
C LYS A 399 20.33 18.29 17.11
N TYR A 400 19.96 17.11 17.59
CA TYR A 400 18.60 16.58 17.50
C TYR A 400 17.82 16.76 18.80
N PHE A 401 18.52 16.70 19.93
CA PHE A 401 18.02 17.01 21.26
C PHE A 401 18.85 18.15 21.84
N PRO A 402 18.51 19.42 21.53
CA PRO A 402 19.22 20.57 22.09
C PRO A 402 18.95 20.67 23.60
N ASP A 403 19.94 21.11 24.38
CA ASP A 403 19.77 21.35 25.82
C ASP A 403 18.85 22.57 26.06
N ASN A 404 17.54 22.31 26.06
CA ASN A 404 16.52 23.27 26.39
C ASN A 404 15.40 22.60 27.20
N THR A 405 14.66 23.42 27.94
CA THR A 405 13.54 22.97 28.78
C THR A 405 12.24 22.75 28.00
N ASN A 406 12.28 22.91 26.68
CA ASN A 406 11.10 22.69 25.85
C ASN A 406 10.82 21.18 25.76
N LEU A 407 9.54 20.85 25.60
CA LEU A 407 9.13 19.50 25.26
C LEU A 407 9.68 19.15 23.88
N VAL A 408 9.97 17.87 23.68
CA VAL A 408 10.20 17.35 22.32
C VAL A 408 8.91 17.63 21.52
N GLU A 409 9.03 18.31 20.38
CA GLU A 409 7.85 18.66 19.57
C GLU A 409 7.55 17.62 18.48
N LYS A 410 8.60 16.98 17.95
CA LYS A 410 8.51 16.05 16.82
C LYS A 410 9.40 14.86 17.01
N MET A 411 8.83 13.69 16.73
CA MET A 411 9.46 12.42 16.91
C MET A 411 9.39 11.59 15.62
N ASP A 412 10.50 10.94 15.28
CA ASP A 412 10.65 10.12 14.07
C ASP A 412 11.45 8.85 14.36
N ILE A 413 11.53 7.96 13.37
CA ILE A 413 12.26 6.70 13.48
C ILE A 413 13.74 6.92 13.87
N PHE A 414 14.36 8.00 13.38
CA PHE A 414 15.76 8.30 13.63
C PHE A 414 15.98 8.75 15.08
N LYS A 415 15.21 9.73 15.55
CA LYS A 415 15.18 10.20 16.94
C LYS A 415 14.79 9.06 17.88
N GLY A 416 13.95 8.13 17.43
CA GLY A 416 13.50 6.98 18.21
C GLY A 416 14.65 6.05 18.53
N GLY A 417 15.43 5.71 17.51
CA GLY A 417 16.66 4.94 17.68
C GLY A 417 17.70 5.66 18.53
N LEU A 418 17.82 6.99 18.39
CA LEU A 418 18.75 7.78 19.19
C LEU A 418 18.35 7.79 20.67
N TYR A 419 17.06 7.99 20.97
CA TYR A 419 16.52 7.92 22.33
C TYR A 419 16.78 6.56 22.98
N LEU A 420 16.47 5.46 22.29
CA LEU A 420 16.74 4.10 22.79
C LEU A 420 18.24 3.90 23.05
N GLY A 421 19.09 4.48 22.21
CA GLY A 421 20.53 4.54 22.41
C GLY A 421 20.93 5.30 23.69
N CYS A 422 20.25 6.39 24.01
CA CYS A 422 20.54 7.24 25.18
C CYS A 422 20.13 6.59 26.48
N GLU A 423 18.97 5.95 26.50
CA GLU A 423 18.45 5.30 27.71
C GLU A 423 19.12 3.94 27.97
N PHE A 424 19.25 3.11 26.94
CA PHE A 424 19.66 1.71 27.10
C PHE A 424 21.04 1.38 26.51
N GLY A 425 21.68 2.33 25.83
CA GLY A 425 23.00 2.19 25.22
C GLY A 425 22.97 1.78 23.74
N ALA A 426 24.17 1.75 23.14
CA ALA A 426 24.35 1.55 21.71
C ALA A 426 23.73 0.25 21.16
N VAL A 427 23.61 -0.79 21.99
CA VAL A 427 23.02 -2.08 21.58
C VAL A 427 21.55 -1.92 21.19
N ALA A 428 20.75 -1.19 21.97
CA ALA A 428 19.34 -0.93 21.68
C ALA A 428 19.18 -0.10 20.39
N LEU A 429 20.03 0.91 20.19
CA LEU A 429 20.06 1.68 18.93
C LEU A 429 20.28 0.78 17.71
N TYR A 430 21.24 -0.15 17.77
CA TYR A 430 21.50 -1.05 16.66
C TYR A 430 20.40 -2.10 16.46
N ILE A 431 19.79 -2.60 17.54
CA ILE A 431 18.65 -3.51 17.48
C ILE A 431 17.46 -2.83 16.79
N TRP A 432 17.15 -1.59 17.17
CA TRP A 432 16.16 -0.75 16.50
C TRP A 432 16.47 -0.60 15.01
N ALA A 433 17.70 -0.22 14.67
CA ALA A 433 18.10 -0.02 13.28
C ALA A 433 18.00 -1.31 12.42
N ILE A 434 18.31 -2.48 12.99
CA ILE A 434 18.12 -3.78 12.32
C ILE A 434 16.63 -4.07 12.09
N GLY A 435 15.77 -3.78 13.07
CA GLY A 435 14.32 -3.93 12.94
C GLY A 435 13.74 -3.06 11.82
N ILE A 436 14.14 -1.79 11.76
CA ILE A 436 13.74 -0.85 10.70
C ILE A 436 14.28 -1.28 9.33
N LEU A 437 15.53 -1.79 9.26
CA LEU A 437 16.07 -2.31 8.01
C LEU A 437 15.25 -3.51 7.50
N ALA A 438 14.90 -4.45 8.39
CA ALA A 438 14.08 -5.60 8.04
C ALA A 438 12.67 -5.18 7.56
N SER A 439 12.07 -4.19 8.22
CA SER A 439 10.82 -3.57 7.84
C SER A 439 10.89 -2.95 6.43
N GLY A 440 11.90 -2.11 6.17
CA GLY A 440 12.12 -1.49 4.85
C GLY A 440 12.28 -2.54 3.74
N GLN A 441 13.17 -3.50 3.91
CA GLN A 441 13.39 -4.55 2.90
C GLN A 441 12.15 -5.40 2.63
N SER A 442 11.28 -5.58 3.63
CA SER A 442 10.04 -6.35 3.46
C SER A 442 9.01 -5.59 2.62
N SER A 443 8.91 -4.27 2.79
CA SER A 443 7.94 -3.42 2.08
C SER A 443 8.29 -3.22 0.59
N THR A 444 9.57 -3.25 0.22
CA THR A 444 10.03 -3.19 -1.19
C THR A 444 9.34 -4.25 -2.03
N MET A 445 9.27 -5.44 -1.47
CA MET A 445 8.81 -6.60 -2.18
C MET A 445 7.28 -6.60 -2.29
N THR A 446 6.57 -6.17 -1.25
CA THR A 446 5.09 -6.09 -1.29
C THR A 446 4.63 -5.00 -2.23
N GLY A 447 5.25 -3.81 -2.23
CA GLY A 447 4.91 -2.71 -3.14
C GLY A 447 5.09 -3.09 -4.61
N THR A 448 6.16 -3.84 -4.92
CA THR A 448 6.44 -4.27 -6.30
C THR A 448 5.47 -5.35 -6.80
N TYR A 449 5.10 -6.33 -5.95
CA TYR A 449 4.04 -7.28 -6.29
C TYR A 449 2.67 -6.61 -6.41
N ALA A 450 2.30 -5.76 -5.45
CA ALA A 450 1.03 -5.04 -5.43
C ALA A 450 0.88 -4.24 -6.72
N GLY A 451 1.94 -3.51 -7.06
CA GLY A 451 2.02 -2.83 -8.34
C GLY A 451 1.79 -3.77 -9.50
N GLN A 452 2.55 -4.87 -9.61
CA GLN A 452 2.45 -5.76 -10.77
C GLN A 452 1.01 -6.18 -11.04
N PHE A 453 0.30 -6.66 -10.01
CA PHE A 453 -1.09 -7.06 -10.12
C PHE A 453 -2.02 -5.90 -10.44
N VAL A 454 -1.78 -4.72 -9.88
CA VAL A 454 -2.58 -3.51 -10.16
C VAL A 454 -2.45 -3.11 -11.63
N MET A 455 -1.24 -3.06 -12.18
CA MET A 455 -1.02 -2.66 -13.57
C MET A 455 -1.50 -3.72 -14.57
N GLU A 456 -1.20 -5.00 -14.33
CA GLU A 456 -1.68 -6.09 -15.17
C GLU A 456 -3.20 -6.20 -15.11
N GLY A 457 -3.81 -5.97 -13.94
CA GLY A 457 -5.27 -5.96 -13.79
C GLY A 457 -5.93 -4.78 -14.46
N PHE A 458 -5.59 -3.56 -14.09
CA PHE A 458 -6.29 -2.34 -14.54
C PHE A 458 -5.98 -1.93 -15.99
N LEU A 459 -4.79 -2.23 -16.50
CA LEU A 459 -4.37 -1.82 -17.85
C LEU A 459 -4.26 -2.99 -18.83
N ASN A 460 -4.30 -4.25 -18.35
CA ASN A 460 -3.96 -5.43 -19.14
C ASN A 460 -2.60 -5.31 -19.85
N LEU A 461 -1.67 -4.59 -19.21
CA LEU A 461 -0.34 -4.31 -19.73
C LEU A 461 0.67 -5.26 -19.07
N LYS A 462 1.17 -6.22 -19.85
CA LYS A 462 2.21 -7.15 -19.41
C LYS A 462 3.57 -6.50 -19.55
N TRP A 463 4.09 -5.93 -18.45
CA TRP A 463 5.40 -5.30 -18.42
C TRP A 463 6.38 -6.16 -17.60
N PRO A 464 7.65 -6.31 -18.04
CA PRO A 464 8.64 -7.04 -17.24
C PRO A 464 8.82 -6.42 -15.86
N ARG A 465 8.85 -7.26 -14.82
CA ARG A 465 8.98 -6.86 -13.41
C ARG A 465 10.08 -5.84 -13.19
N TRP A 466 11.29 -6.12 -13.69
CA TRP A 466 12.45 -5.24 -13.51
C TRP A 466 12.26 -3.83 -14.08
N LYS A 467 11.62 -3.68 -15.25
CA LYS A 467 11.37 -2.36 -15.85
C LYS A 467 10.43 -1.54 -14.98
N ARG A 468 9.40 -2.22 -14.47
CA ARG A 468 8.37 -1.61 -13.64
C ARG A 468 8.94 -1.16 -12.30
N ILE A 469 9.71 -2.02 -11.65
CA ILE A 469 10.33 -1.71 -10.36
C ILE A 469 11.32 -0.55 -10.50
N MET A 470 12.15 -0.56 -11.55
CA MET A 470 13.07 0.56 -11.82
C MET A 470 12.31 1.87 -12.05
N LEU A 471 11.15 1.85 -12.72
CA LEU A 471 10.33 3.04 -12.89
C LEU A 471 9.80 3.55 -11.54
N THR A 472 9.10 2.70 -10.77
CA THR A 472 8.47 3.15 -9.51
C THR A 472 9.51 3.61 -8.50
N ARG A 473 10.64 2.88 -8.40
CA ARG A 473 11.80 3.27 -7.58
C ARG A 473 12.39 4.61 -8.02
N SER A 474 12.55 4.84 -9.31
CA SER A 474 13.09 6.13 -9.80
C SER A 474 12.17 7.28 -9.42
N ILE A 475 10.84 7.08 -9.51
CA ILE A 475 9.85 8.10 -9.15
C ILE A 475 9.84 8.36 -7.64
N ALA A 476 10.02 7.33 -6.80
CA ALA A 476 10.05 7.46 -5.34
C ALA A 476 11.39 8.02 -4.80
N ILE A 477 12.52 7.63 -5.40
CA ILE A 477 13.85 8.06 -4.98
C ILE A 477 14.09 9.53 -5.31
N LEU A 478 13.62 10.03 -6.45
CA LEU A 478 13.86 11.41 -6.90
C LEU A 478 13.41 12.50 -5.90
N PRO A 479 12.17 12.50 -5.36
CA PRO A 479 11.79 13.45 -4.32
C PRO A 479 12.55 13.22 -3.02
N THR A 480 12.80 11.96 -2.66
CA THR A 480 13.46 11.57 -1.41
C THR A 480 14.93 12.01 -1.37
N ILE A 481 15.67 11.82 -2.47
CA ILE A 481 17.07 12.27 -2.58
C ILE A 481 17.16 13.79 -2.63
N THR A 482 16.21 14.46 -3.29
CA THR A 482 16.16 15.92 -3.35
C THR A 482 15.99 16.49 -1.94
N ILE A 483 15.05 15.94 -1.17
CA ILE A 483 14.87 16.35 0.23
C ILE A 483 16.11 15.98 1.04
N ALA A 484 16.67 14.77 0.92
CA ALA A 484 17.85 14.37 1.70
C ALA A 484 19.12 15.20 1.41
N ILE A 485 19.26 15.80 0.23
CA ILE A 485 20.39 16.68 -0.14
C ILE A 485 20.15 18.11 0.34
N PHE A 486 18.97 18.66 0.07
CA PHE A 486 18.68 20.07 0.34
C PHE A 486 18.12 20.34 1.74
N LYS A 487 17.64 19.30 2.42
CA LYS A 487 16.88 19.36 3.67
C LYS A 487 17.32 18.25 4.63
N GLY A 488 17.16 18.48 5.94
CA GLY A 488 17.63 17.58 7.00
C GLY A 488 16.68 16.43 7.32
N VAL A 489 16.98 15.67 8.38
CA VAL A 489 16.14 14.57 8.90
C VAL A 489 14.72 15.05 9.20
N ASP A 490 14.56 16.21 9.83
CA ASP A 490 13.25 16.74 10.27
C ASP A 490 12.26 16.99 9.11
N ASP A 491 12.76 17.25 7.91
CA ASP A 491 11.93 17.43 6.71
C ASP A 491 11.51 16.09 6.08
N LEU A 492 12.28 15.01 6.29
CA LEU A 492 11.91 13.65 5.88
C LEU A 492 10.77 13.11 6.76
N THR A 493 10.80 13.41 8.06
CA THR A 493 9.73 13.10 9.02
C THR A 493 8.40 13.71 8.59
N GLY A 494 8.39 15.02 8.31
CA GLY A 494 7.16 15.69 7.84
C GLY A 494 6.63 15.13 6.51
N MET A 495 7.50 14.53 5.69
CA MET A 495 7.08 13.83 4.49
C MET A 495 6.40 12.51 4.80
N ASN A 496 6.86 11.73 5.80
CA ASN A 496 6.23 10.46 6.15
C ASN A 496 4.81 10.67 6.70
N ASP A 497 4.61 11.67 7.57
CA ASP A 497 3.28 12.05 8.06
C ASP A 497 2.31 12.37 6.92
N LEU A 498 2.78 13.14 5.94
CA LEU A 498 2.02 13.49 4.76
C LEU A 498 1.71 12.25 3.89
N LEU A 499 2.64 11.31 3.78
CA LEU A 499 2.42 10.06 3.04
C LEU A 499 1.36 9.19 3.71
N ASN A 500 1.37 9.04 5.04
CA ASN A 500 0.33 8.31 5.79
C ASN A 500 -1.06 8.93 5.60
N VAL A 501 -1.14 10.25 5.59
CA VAL A 501 -2.36 10.98 5.24
C VAL A 501 -2.80 10.66 3.81
N VAL A 502 -1.88 10.68 2.85
CA VAL A 502 -2.17 10.36 1.45
C VAL A 502 -2.70 8.93 1.31
N MET A 503 -2.19 7.97 2.08
CA MET A 503 -2.76 6.61 2.15
C MET A 503 -4.21 6.62 2.63
N SER A 504 -4.50 7.40 3.69
CA SER A 504 -5.86 7.55 4.19
C SER A 504 -6.80 8.15 3.13
N LEU A 505 -6.35 9.17 2.39
CA LEU A 505 -7.10 9.76 1.28
C LEU A 505 -7.39 8.75 0.15
N GLN A 506 -6.53 7.77 -0.05
CA GLN A 506 -6.67 6.78 -1.11
C GLN A 506 -7.53 5.57 -0.71
N LEU A 507 -7.74 5.34 0.58
CA LEU A 507 -8.53 4.22 1.10
C LEU A 507 -9.88 3.99 0.41
N PRO A 508 -10.71 5.02 0.14
CA PRO A 508 -11.99 4.84 -0.55
C PRO A 508 -11.86 4.14 -1.91
N PHE A 509 -10.75 4.34 -2.63
CA PHE A 509 -10.51 3.77 -3.95
C PHE A 509 -10.19 2.27 -3.93
N ALA A 510 -9.84 1.70 -2.78
CA ALA A 510 -9.73 0.25 -2.59
C ALA A 510 -10.98 -0.32 -1.91
N LEU A 511 -11.47 0.39 -0.89
CA LEU A 511 -12.59 -0.01 -0.05
C LEU A 511 -13.92 -0.11 -0.80
N ILE A 512 -14.25 0.90 -1.62
CA ILE A 512 -15.54 0.93 -2.32
C ILE A 512 -15.59 -0.19 -3.40
N PRO A 513 -14.56 -0.39 -4.24
CA PRO A 513 -14.55 -1.52 -5.17
C PRO A 513 -14.65 -2.87 -4.48
N ILE A 514 -13.88 -3.13 -3.41
CA ILE A 514 -13.95 -4.44 -2.74
C ILE A 514 -15.33 -4.70 -2.16
N LEU A 515 -15.97 -3.69 -1.55
CA LEU A 515 -17.34 -3.81 -1.03
C LEU A 515 -18.35 -4.09 -2.14
N THR A 516 -18.23 -3.36 -3.26
CA THR A 516 -19.12 -3.49 -4.41
C THR A 516 -19.09 -4.92 -4.96
N PHE A 517 -17.90 -5.42 -5.30
CA PHE A 517 -17.76 -6.71 -5.96
C PHE A 517 -17.96 -7.90 -5.03
N THR A 518 -17.67 -7.75 -3.74
CA THR A 518 -17.98 -8.80 -2.75
C THR A 518 -19.46 -8.86 -2.37
N SER A 519 -20.23 -7.85 -2.77
CA SER A 519 -21.68 -7.77 -2.56
C SER A 519 -22.50 -8.06 -3.82
N ALA A 520 -21.86 -8.09 -5.00
CA ALA A 520 -22.51 -8.35 -6.29
C ALA A 520 -22.92 -9.81 -6.43
N ASP A 521 -24.21 -10.05 -6.69
CA ASP A 521 -24.76 -11.41 -6.88
C ASP A 521 -24.15 -12.12 -8.10
N THR A 522 -23.88 -11.38 -9.18
CA THR A 522 -23.29 -11.90 -10.43
C THR A 522 -21.86 -12.41 -10.28
N LEU A 523 -21.09 -11.87 -9.32
CA LEU A 523 -19.69 -12.27 -9.10
C LEU A 523 -19.54 -13.30 -7.98
N MET A 524 -20.25 -13.10 -6.87
CA MET A 524 -20.08 -13.91 -5.67
C MET A 524 -21.07 -15.08 -5.58
N SER A 525 -22.18 -15.02 -6.32
CA SER A 525 -23.24 -16.03 -6.27
C SER A 525 -23.60 -16.38 -4.80
N ASP A 526 -23.50 -17.64 -4.40
CA ASP A 526 -23.80 -18.12 -3.05
C ASP A 526 -22.86 -17.58 -1.94
N PHE A 527 -21.71 -17.01 -2.30
CA PHE A 527 -20.70 -16.50 -1.36
C PHE A 527 -20.77 -14.99 -1.13
N LYS A 528 -21.91 -14.36 -1.41
CA LYS A 528 -22.11 -12.91 -1.23
C LYS A 528 -22.00 -12.46 0.23
N ASN A 529 -21.67 -11.19 0.41
CA ASN A 529 -21.66 -10.58 1.75
C ASN A 529 -23.04 -10.64 2.42
N GLY A 530 -23.05 -11.10 3.67
CA GLY A 530 -24.19 -10.97 4.56
C GLY A 530 -24.47 -9.50 4.92
N ILE A 531 -25.68 -9.22 5.37
CA ILE A 531 -26.16 -7.86 5.70
C ILE A 531 -25.24 -7.17 6.72
N ILE A 532 -24.78 -7.92 7.74
CA ILE A 532 -23.87 -7.39 8.77
C ILE A 532 -22.56 -6.89 8.15
N SER A 533 -21.96 -7.67 7.23
CA SER A 533 -20.73 -7.28 6.55
C SER A 533 -20.94 -6.04 5.67
N LYS A 534 -22.12 -5.93 5.04
CA LYS A 534 -22.49 -4.75 4.23
C LYS A 534 -22.59 -3.50 5.11
N ILE A 535 -23.36 -3.56 6.20
CA ILE A 535 -23.53 -2.44 7.14
C ILE A 535 -22.17 -2.00 7.68
N PHE A 536 -21.34 -2.96 8.12
CA PHE A 536 -20.01 -2.66 8.65
C PHE A 536 -19.12 -1.95 7.63
N CYS A 537 -19.06 -2.45 6.39
CA CYS A 537 -18.21 -1.83 5.36
C CYS A 537 -18.73 -0.45 4.93
N VAL A 538 -20.04 -0.24 4.92
CA VAL A 538 -20.63 1.08 4.66
C VAL A 538 -20.30 2.06 5.79
N LEU A 539 -20.45 1.64 7.06
CA LEU A 539 -20.05 2.46 8.20
C LEU A 539 -18.56 2.81 8.15
N LEU A 540 -17.73 1.84 7.79
CA LEU A 540 -16.30 2.05 7.59
C LEU A 540 -16.01 3.05 6.45
N ALA A 541 -16.67 2.90 5.30
CA ALA A 541 -16.54 3.84 4.19
C ALA A 541 -16.90 5.27 4.62
N VAL A 542 -18.02 5.43 5.31
CA VAL A 542 -18.48 6.73 5.82
C VAL A 542 -17.49 7.31 6.83
N ALA A 543 -16.96 6.49 7.74
CA ALA A 543 -15.97 6.92 8.73
C ALA A 543 -14.68 7.41 8.05
N ILE A 544 -14.12 6.65 7.11
CA ILE A 544 -12.91 7.03 6.37
C ILE A 544 -13.14 8.31 5.56
N ILE A 545 -14.25 8.42 4.84
CA ILE A 545 -14.57 9.62 4.07
C ILE A 545 -14.71 10.83 5.00
N GLY A 546 -15.38 10.67 6.16
CA GLY A 546 -15.50 11.74 7.16
C GLY A 546 -14.15 12.18 7.73
N ILE A 547 -13.28 11.22 8.04
CA ILE A 547 -11.91 11.45 8.51
C ILE A 547 -11.09 12.21 7.45
N ASN A 548 -11.16 11.79 6.20
CA ASN A 548 -10.47 12.43 5.08
C ASN A 548 -10.93 13.88 4.88
N MET A 549 -12.24 14.13 5.03
CA MET A 549 -12.78 15.49 4.97
C MET A 549 -12.30 16.36 6.13
N PHE A 550 -12.25 15.81 7.35
CA PHE A 550 -11.69 16.52 8.51
C PHE A 550 -10.22 16.89 8.29
N PHE A 551 -9.43 15.96 7.73
CA PHE A 551 -8.03 16.22 7.40
C PHE A 551 -7.88 17.37 6.42
N VAL A 552 -8.62 17.34 5.30
CA VAL A 552 -8.57 18.39 4.28
C VAL A 552 -8.91 19.77 4.88
N VAL A 553 -9.96 19.86 5.69
CA VAL A 553 -10.36 21.12 6.34
C VAL A 553 -9.28 21.63 7.31
N THR A 554 -8.55 20.73 7.97
CA THR A 554 -7.50 21.10 8.93
C THR A 554 -6.20 21.50 8.24
N TYR A 555 -5.86 20.86 7.11
CA TYR A 555 -4.59 21.07 6.43
C TYR A 555 -4.61 22.24 5.43
N VAL A 556 -5.74 22.47 4.74
CA VAL A 556 -5.88 23.56 3.75
C VAL A 556 -5.52 24.95 4.32
N PRO A 557 -5.91 25.32 5.56
CA PRO A 557 -5.52 26.60 6.16
C PRO A 557 -4.01 26.75 6.42
N SER A 558 -3.27 25.64 6.53
CA SER A 558 -1.83 25.62 6.79
C SER A 558 -0.98 25.84 5.53
N LEU A 559 -1.60 25.81 4.35
CA LEU A 559 -0.90 26.06 3.09
C LEU A 559 -0.51 27.54 2.94
N PRO A 560 0.62 27.85 2.27
CA PRO A 560 1.01 29.22 1.98
C PRO A 560 -0.14 30.02 1.35
N GLN A 561 -0.37 31.25 1.84
CA GLN A 561 -1.51 32.10 1.50
C GLN A 561 -1.44 32.68 0.07
N HIS A 562 -1.41 31.81 -0.93
CA HIS A 562 -1.54 32.15 -2.33
C HIS A 562 -2.90 31.68 -2.84
N TRP A 563 -3.73 32.62 -3.32
CA TRP A 563 -5.08 32.33 -3.82
C TRP A 563 -5.09 31.23 -4.89
N ALA A 564 -4.04 31.18 -5.73
CA ALA A 564 -3.89 30.17 -6.77
C ALA A 564 -3.77 28.75 -6.20
N MET A 565 -3.12 28.57 -5.04
CA MET A 565 -3.03 27.27 -4.38
C MET A 565 -4.38 26.84 -3.79
N TYR A 566 -5.15 27.75 -3.21
CA TYR A 566 -6.50 27.44 -2.75
C TYR A 566 -7.42 27.04 -3.91
N VAL A 567 -7.33 27.73 -5.06
CA VAL A 567 -8.09 27.35 -6.26
C VAL A 567 -7.67 25.98 -6.76
N LEU A 568 -6.37 25.70 -6.86
CA LEU A 568 -5.84 24.40 -7.29
C LEU A 568 -6.33 23.27 -6.38
N VAL A 569 -6.19 23.44 -5.06
CA VAL A 569 -6.62 22.44 -4.07
C VAL A 569 -8.13 22.25 -4.12
N ALA A 570 -8.92 23.31 -4.27
CA ALA A 570 -10.37 23.21 -4.42
C ALA A 570 -10.75 22.42 -5.68
N VAL A 571 -10.07 22.63 -6.82
CA VAL A 571 -10.31 21.87 -8.06
C VAL A 571 -9.98 20.39 -7.86
N ILE A 572 -8.84 20.06 -7.24
CA ILE A 572 -8.44 18.67 -6.96
C ILE A 572 -9.43 18.01 -6.01
N LEU A 573 -9.83 18.70 -4.93
CA LEU A 573 -10.78 18.19 -3.96
C LEU A 573 -12.16 17.95 -4.59
N CYS A 574 -12.65 18.88 -5.42
CA CYS A 574 -13.90 18.70 -6.16
C CYS A 574 -13.82 17.48 -7.08
N ALA A 575 -12.73 17.32 -7.83
CA ALA A 575 -12.54 16.15 -8.69
C ALA A 575 -12.50 14.84 -7.88
N TYR A 576 -11.79 14.83 -6.75
CA TYR A 576 -11.73 13.71 -5.81
C TYR A 576 -13.12 13.33 -5.27
N LEU A 577 -13.90 14.31 -4.80
CA LEU A 577 -15.23 14.09 -4.26
C LEU A 577 -16.22 13.62 -5.33
N VAL A 578 -16.20 14.21 -6.52
CA VAL A 578 -17.01 13.76 -7.65
C VAL A 578 -16.72 12.29 -7.98
N PHE A 579 -15.45 11.91 -7.96
CA PHE A 579 -15.06 10.54 -8.25
C PHE A 579 -15.47 9.55 -7.15
N ILE A 580 -15.34 9.92 -5.87
CA ILE A 580 -15.88 9.12 -4.76
C ILE A 580 -17.40 8.99 -4.87
N CYS A 581 -18.12 10.08 -5.13
CA CYS A 581 -19.56 10.05 -5.32
C CYS A 581 -19.96 9.10 -6.44
N TYR A 582 -19.22 9.07 -7.56
CA TYR A 582 -19.42 8.10 -8.63
C TYR A 582 -19.23 6.65 -8.18
N LEU A 583 -18.17 6.34 -7.43
CA LEU A 583 -17.93 4.99 -6.92
C LEU A 583 -18.98 4.55 -5.89
N VAL A 584 -19.36 5.44 -4.97
CA VAL A 584 -20.41 5.19 -3.97
C VAL A 584 -21.74 4.97 -4.68
N TRP A 585 -22.07 5.80 -5.67
CA TRP A 585 -23.27 5.65 -6.48
C TRP A 585 -23.34 4.26 -7.13
N TYR A 586 -22.27 3.84 -7.79
CA TYR A 586 -22.18 2.51 -8.39
C TYR A 586 -22.35 1.40 -7.34
N CYS A 587 -21.67 1.54 -6.19
CA CYS A 587 -21.78 0.61 -5.07
C CYS A 587 -23.24 0.48 -4.56
N LEU A 588 -23.95 1.59 -4.40
CA LEU A 588 -25.34 1.60 -3.92
C LEU A 588 -26.31 0.91 -4.89
N ILE A 589 -26.08 1.05 -6.21
CA ILE A 589 -26.84 0.32 -7.23
C ILE A 589 -26.61 -1.19 -7.06
N THR A 590 -25.36 -1.63 -6.92
CA THR A 590 -25.02 -3.04 -6.70
C THR A 590 -25.56 -3.58 -5.38
N LEU A 591 -25.71 -2.72 -4.36
CA LEU A 591 -26.31 -3.10 -3.08
C LEU A 591 -27.85 -3.22 -3.13
N GLY A 592 -28.49 -2.87 -4.26
CA GLY A 592 -29.93 -3.06 -4.48
C GLY A 592 -30.77 -1.80 -4.29
N VAL A 593 -30.18 -0.61 -4.20
CA VAL A 593 -30.93 0.66 -4.13
C VAL A 593 -31.44 1.04 -5.53
N THR A 594 -32.56 0.45 -5.93
CA THR A 594 -33.14 0.57 -7.28
C THR A 594 -33.59 1.98 -7.64
N PHE A 595 -33.89 2.85 -6.66
CA PHE A 595 -34.25 4.25 -6.87
C PHE A 595 -33.17 5.04 -7.63
N LEU A 596 -31.90 4.69 -7.42
CA LEU A 596 -30.77 5.38 -8.04
C LEU A 596 -30.64 5.01 -9.52
N LYS A 597 -31.18 3.88 -10.00
CA LYS A 597 -31.11 3.51 -11.44
C LYS A 597 -31.72 4.57 -12.37
N ASN A 598 -32.63 5.40 -11.86
CA ASN A 598 -33.40 6.37 -12.65
C ASN A 598 -32.74 7.75 -12.79
N ILE A 599 -31.59 8.01 -12.17
CA ILE A 599 -30.92 9.31 -12.30
C ILE A 599 -29.89 9.25 -13.43
N PRO A 600 -30.07 10.00 -14.54
CA PRO A 600 -29.10 10.03 -15.63
C PRO A 600 -27.85 10.80 -15.20
N ILE A 601 -26.68 10.15 -15.23
CA ILE A 601 -25.39 10.82 -14.98
C ILE A 601 -24.89 11.43 -16.29
N PRO A 602 -24.58 12.74 -16.32
CA PRO A 602 -24.09 13.42 -17.51
C PRO A 602 -22.60 13.13 -17.73
N CYS A 603 -22.23 11.90 -18.14
CA CYS A 603 -20.94 11.62 -18.79
C CYS A 603 -20.84 10.21 -19.38
N CYS A 604 -21.70 9.28 -18.99
CA CYS A 604 -21.76 7.95 -19.59
C CYS A 604 -23.22 7.65 -19.95
N SER A 605 -23.48 7.45 -21.24
CA SER A 605 -24.66 6.71 -21.70
C SER A 605 -24.56 5.30 -21.12
N LEU A 606 -25.03 5.13 -19.88
CA LEU A 606 -25.20 3.85 -19.24
C LEU A 606 -26.47 3.22 -19.79
N THR A 607 -26.41 2.77 -21.04
CA THR A 607 -27.43 1.86 -21.58
C THR A 607 -27.44 0.60 -20.73
N ALA A 608 -28.64 0.16 -20.35
CA ALA A 608 -28.89 -1.04 -19.54
C ALA A 608 -28.21 -2.32 -20.07
N GLN A 609 -27.73 -2.32 -21.33
CA GLN A 609 -26.91 -3.39 -21.91
C GLN A 609 -25.47 -3.49 -21.38
N THR A 610 -24.94 -2.48 -20.69
CA THR A 610 -23.53 -2.46 -20.26
C THR A 610 -23.28 -3.15 -18.92
N TYR A 611 -24.34 -3.35 -18.13
CA TYR A 611 -24.32 -4.26 -17.00
C TYR A 611 -25.26 -5.40 -17.32
N ASN A 612 -24.69 -6.57 -17.62
CA ASN A 612 -25.48 -7.79 -17.68
C ASN A 612 -25.86 -8.21 -16.25
N LEU A 613 -26.75 -7.43 -15.64
CA LEU A 613 -27.39 -7.71 -14.35
C LEU A 613 -28.78 -8.35 -14.53
N ASP A 614 -29.31 -8.40 -15.76
CA ASP A 614 -30.65 -8.93 -16.06
C ASP A 614 -30.66 -10.08 -17.10
N GLY A 615 -29.53 -10.47 -17.71
CA GLY A 615 -29.51 -11.43 -18.84
C GLY A 615 -29.24 -12.90 -18.50
N LEU A 616 -29.77 -13.43 -17.38
CA LEU A 616 -29.82 -14.88 -17.12
C LEU A 616 -31.14 -15.34 -16.45
N ALA A 617 -32.18 -14.50 -16.43
CA ALA A 617 -33.48 -14.88 -15.88
C ALA A 617 -34.55 -15.22 -16.93
N GLU A 618 -34.29 -14.97 -18.22
CA GLU A 618 -35.25 -15.27 -19.29
C GLU A 618 -34.53 -15.72 -20.56
N GLU A 619 -34.04 -16.96 -20.57
CA GLU A 619 -33.91 -17.73 -21.81
C GLU A 619 -34.13 -19.22 -21.49
N GLU A 620 -35.30 -19.69 -21.92
CA GLU A 620 -35.73 -21.09 -22.09
C GLU A 620 -36.03 -21.95 -20.86
N ASP A 621 -37.18 -21.64 -20.23
CA ASP A 621 -38.05 -22.66 -19.63
C ASP A 621 -39.15 -23.03 -20.65
N VAL A 622 -38.75 -23.64 -21.78
CA VAL A 622 -39.65 -24.41 -22.67
C VAL A 622 -38.87 -25.61 -23.23
N GLY A 623 -38.50 -26.53 -22.33
CA GLY A 623 -37.98 -27.86 -22.66
C GLY A 623 -38.98 -28.96 -22.32
N GLY A 624 -40.27 -28.74 -22.66
CA GLY A 624 -41.32 -29.74 -22.51
C GLY A 624 -41.20 -30.80 -23.61
N THR A 625 -40.99 -32.04 -23.18
CA THR A 625 -41.22 -33.30 -23.93
C THR A 625 -42.24 -33.17 -25.07
N GLN A 626 -41.78 -33.33 -26.31
CA GLN A 626 -42.62 -33.81 -27.40
C GLN A 626 -41.89 -34.91 -28.17
N GLU A 627 -42.52 -36.08 -28.10
CA GLU A 627 -42.26 -37.27 -28.87
C GLU A 627 -42.24 -36.97 -30.37
N SER A 628 -41.33 -37.64 -31.07
CA SER A 628 -41.33 -37.79 -32.52
C SER A 628 -42.62 -38.48 -33.01
N PRO A 629 -43.23 -37.99 -34.09
CA PRO A 629 -43.95 -38.86 -35.01
C PRO A 629 -43.32 -38.81 -36.40
N THR A 630 -42.82 -39.97 -36.78
CA THR A 630 -42.78 -40.54 -38.12
C THR A 630 -43.83 -39.95 -39.07
N THR A 631 -43.36 -39.45 -40.21
CA THR A 631 -44.17 -39.22 -41.42
C THR A 631 -44.65 -40.56 -41.98
N GLU A 632 -45.90 -40.91 -41.71
CA GLU A 632 -46.69 -41.85 -42.51
C GLU A 632 -47.72 -41.06 -43.34
N GLU A 633 -47.81 -41.45 -44.62
CA GLU A 633 -48.81 -41.00 -45.58
C GLU A 633 -50.25 -41.21 -45.07
N PRO A 634 -51.19 -40.42 -45.61
CA PRO A 634 -52.44 -41.05 -46.02
C PRO A 634 -52.86 -40.68 -47.44
N ASN A 635 -53.10 -41.75 -48.19
CA ASN A 635 -53.98 -41.81 -49.35
C ASN A 635 -55.29 -41.03 -49.14
N SER A 636 -55.61 -40.16 -50.10
CA SER A 636 -56.98 -39.71 -50.34
C SER A 636 -57.16 -39.37 -51.83
N SER A 637 -57.78 -40.32 -52.52
CA SER A 637 -58.29 -40.22 -53.89
C SER A 637 -59.46 -39.23 -54.01
N LYS A 638 -59.45 -38.36 -55.03
CA LYS A 638 -60.45 -38.27 -56.13
C LYS A 638 -60.63 -36.85 -56.71
N ASP A 639 -60.46 -36.81 -58.03
CA ASP A 639 -61.26 -36.11 -59.05
C ASP A 639 -61.26 -34.57 -59.11
N ASN A 640 -60.58 -33.99 -60.10
CA ASN A 640 -61.23 -33.35 -61.25
C ASN A 640 -60.26 -32.93 -62.38
N ALA A 641 -60.79 -32.95 -63.60
CA ALA A 641 -60.12 -33.19 -64.88
C ALA A 641 -59.70 -31.94 -65.68
N HIS A 642 -58.59 -32.11 -66.44
CA HIS A 642 -58.29 -31.79 -67.86
C HIS A 642 -59.33 -31.04 -68.73
N PRO A 643 -58.92 -30.31 -69.82
CA PRO A 643 -57.89 -30.67 -70.81
C PRO A 643 -56.51 -30.03 -70.62
#